data_AF-A0A135UH32-F1
#
_entry.id   AF-A0A135UH32-F1
#
_cell.length_a   1.000
_cell.length_b   1.000
_cell.length_c   1.000
_cell.angle_alpha   90.00
_cell.angle_beta   90.00
_cell.angle_gamma   90.00
#
_symmetry.space_group_name_H-M   'P 1'
#
loop_
_entity.id
_entity.type
_entity.pdbx_description
1 polymer ?
#
loop_
_entity_poly.entity_id
_entity_poly.type
_entity_poly.pdbx_seq_one_letter_code
_entity_poly.pdbx_strand_id
1 'polypeptide(L)'
;MSRQREVLRTSSREAKKSASRRGVGSSTDHVGARTQSDQAAALESIESTIAKNNPNSGTEHTNLDDFLMFGDSFIPGFNPADVDIGSVTDLLFEFNPNDMMLPVPLPKDTCILSDSSRHATPYSSFCNAPENLPQYRDFRYTPQIIRCSDDDVSAVGNAFAKANVMTATSDSVHLSRSQISRWINAYFDYFDIHTPIVHRPTFVLSTTPASLLLGMLAIGGCIVSERGPASKAYEASCHLLAQYEQDLLQSSFSELWPIQTALLCIQFGAFSDNPRYARQAQRQFSLVTDLLRAVEVQVRGTQPVQDSDWIDWIFVETLSRLASWTCILNAAISLLDPESTCIAAPQVTAEMIVPSNDSLWRAPSAEEWAQNKEWQAYKPVNLVETSRRVFVGVFPTVTISSFGLLTLIGALVANICARERYSPEMAPILDQEYCTKMERSLQGWENLWRSHPHAERVTSTQHDPLMADCLDLLSSAYHHLYMGQELQILKRISKEPGCHLQAPSLPTNTKFLVVIKYATTAWLANTKTGIAHVQRKAALEFGGLGPMAAYETALIILWWLSLRQNPTSPNPGYAPVDEEEGFEIINQILKDIVQELDEQGIPGDGDRSVMAYPENVGIKAMEIYIPGQCLDQSLFEQHQGVSAGKYTVGLGLKYMNFCNDREDASSMALTAVSSLLRKYNIDPNSIGRLEVGTESLVDKAKSVKTVLTQLFEPAGNTSLEGIDTVNACYGGTSALFNAVNWVESRSWDGRNAIVVASDIAMYKEAASRPTGGAGCVAMLVGPNALLSMEPALKGTFMTHAYDFYKPDLKAEFPLVNGHESLHWYMSALDGCYERLREKVEAASHRGNGQGSNNLLETFDYMAFHTPNCKIVSKSYGRLLYNDYKLSSDKSRWETLPDELRGLSYEDSLKSKELEKIFVNLSKESFKARAEPCIAAPTLCGNMYTASLYCSLISLISNIDLRDSVGKTIGMFSYGSGIASTLYALRITGDLGEMVQKIDIMKRLEQREICTPEQYEEACSLRLKAYGAKGYEPAGSVETMAPGTYYLKNVDDVYRRSYAVKS
;
A
#
# COMPACT_ATOMS: atom_id res chain seq x y z
N MET A 1 -40.13 -4.35 63.15
CA MET A 1 -39.97 -5.53 64.04
C MET A 1 -38.49 -5.94 64.01
N SER A 2 -38.03 -6.85 64.88
CA SER A 2 -36.78 -7.69 64.82
C SER A 2 -35.60 -7.20 63.92
N ARG A 3 -34.36 -6.92 64.35
CA ARG A 3 -33.53 -7.36 65.52
C ARG A 3 -33.47 -8.90 65.64
N GLN A 4 -32.33 -9.60 65.69
CA GLN A 4 -30.93 -9.36 66.16
C GLN A 4 -29.93 -10.20 65.28
N ARG A 5 -28.58 -10.30 65.41
CA ARG A 5 -27.46 -9.88 66.32
C ARG A 5 -26.13 -9.84 65.47
N GLU A 6 -25.08 -9.04 65.74
CA GLU A 6 -23.90 -9.16 66.67
C GLU A 6 -22.98 -10.39 66.52
N VAL A 7 -21.63 -10.40 66.71
CA VAL A 7 -20.52 -9.41 66.98
C VAL A 7 -19.16 -10.19 66.86
N LEU A 8 -17.97 -9.68 66.47
CA LEU A 8 -16.90 -8.99 67.26
C LEU A 8 -15.64 -8.72 66.36
N ARG A 9 -14.64 -7.95 66.86
CA ARG A 9 -13.33 -7.65 66.24
C ARG A 9 -12.18 -8.40 66.94
N THR A 10 -11.07 -8.70 66.25
CA THR A 10 -9.69 -8.50 66.77
C THR A 10 -8.58 -8.57 65.70
N SER A 11 -7.37 -8.15 66.09
CA SER A 11 -6.05 -8.11 65.40
C SER A 11 -5.49 -9.50 65.01
N SER A 12 -4.37 -9.69 64.27
CA SER A 12 -3.13 -8.89 64.15
C SER A 12 -2.19 -9.23 62.97
N ARG A 13 -1.20 -8.35 62.71
CA ARG A 13 0.25 -8.56 62.41
C ARG A 13 0.83 -10.00 62.36
N GLU A 14 1.98 -10.31 61.72
CA GLU A 14 2.84 -9.70 60.66
C GLU A 14 4.02 -10.67 60.36
N ALA A 15 4.60 -10.68 59.14
CA ALA A 15 5.99 -11.11 58.83
C ALA A 15 6.41 -12.61 59.10
N LYS A 16 7.58 -13.16 58.70
CA LYS A 16 8.48 -13.05 57.50
C LYS A 16 9.35 -14.33 57.38
N LYS A 17 9.96 -14.53 56.18
CA LYS A 17 11.15 -15.35 55.77
C LYS A 17 12.02 -15.96 56.93
N SER A 18 12.63 -17.17 56.87
CA SER A 18 13.74 -17.52 55.94
C SER A 18 14.47 -18.88 56.24
N ALA A 19 15.17 -19.42 55.22
CA ALA A 19 16.52 -20.04 55.24
C ALA A 19 16.87 -21.43 55.88
N SER A 20 16.91 -22.47 55.01
CA SER A 20 18.15 -23.13 54.52
C SER A 20 18.73 -24.48 55.08
N ARG A 21 18.99 -25.38 54.10
CA ARG A 21 20.18 -26.26 53.86
C ARG A 21 20.42 -27.62 54.59
N ARG A 22 21.03 -28.52 53.79
CA ARG A 22 21.55 -29.90 54.04
C ARG A 22 20.48 -31.02 54.13
N GLY A 23 20.68 -32.22 53.58
CA GLY A 23 21.75 -32.75 52.69
C GLY A 23 21.91 -34.29 52.77
N VAL A 24 22.59 -34.90 51.76
CA VAL A 24 22.87 -36.37 51.60
C VAL A 24 21.65 -37.20 51.11
N GLY A 25 21.77 -38.15 50.17
CA GLY A 25 22.88 -38.53 49.27
C GLY A 25 22.72 -39.93 48.63
N SER A 26 23.60 -40.27 47.65
CA SER A 26 23.73 -41.57 46.92
C SER A 26 22.59 -41.98 45.93
N SER A 27 22.84 -42.65 44.79
CA SER A 27 24.09 -42.87 44.01
C SER A 27 23.83 -43.55 42.64
N THR A 28 24.55 -43.12 41.58
CA THR A 28 25.14 -43.92 40.46
C THR A 28 24.26 -44.85 39.59
N ASP A 29 24.43 -45.01 38.27
CA ASP A 29 25.10 -44.31 37.14
C ASP A 29 24.81 -45.17 35.85
N HIS A 30 25.18 -44.91 34.59
CA HIS A 30 26.05 -43.92 33.91
C HIS A 30 25.61 -43.70 32.42
N VAL A 31 26.39 -42.94 31.65
CA VAL A 31 26.38 -42.73 30.17
C VAL A 31 25.21 -41.88 29.63
N GLY A 32 25.46 -40.81 28.86
CA GLY A 32 26.73 -40.15 28.52
C GLY A 32 26.48 -38.91 27.65
N ALA A 33 27.08 -37.77 28.00
CA ALA A 33 26.68 -36.47 27.45
C ALA A 33 27.53 -35.98 26.27
N ARG A 34 26.87 -35.29 25.33
CA ARG A 34 27.44 -34.20 24.52
C ARG A 34 26.51 -33.00 24.64
N THR A 35 27.07 -31.80 24.77
CA THR A 35 26.34 -30.57 25.07
C THR A 35 26.16 -29.68 23.85
N GLN A 36 25.14 -28.83 23.86
CA GLN A 36 24.76 -27.94 22.75
C GLN A 36 25.81 -26.84 22.41
N SER A 37 26.91 -26.76 23.16
CA SER A 37 28.07 -25.91 22.86
C SER A 37 28.69 -26.20 21.49
N ASP A 38 28.75 -27.47 21.11
CA ASP A 38 29.61 -27.91 20.01
C ASP A 38 28.94 -27.74 18.64
N GLN A 39 27.62 -27.49 18.62
CA GLN A 39 26.87 -27.17 17.39
C GLN A 39 26.92 -25.67 17.06
N ALA A 40 27.00 -24.78 18.05
CA ALA A 40 27.10 -23.33 17.80
C ALA A 40 28.40 -22.97 17.07
N ALA A 41 29.54 -23.47 17.56
CA ALA A 41 30.86 -23.24 16.96
C ALA A 41 31.02 -23.86 15.55
N ALA A 42 30.15 -24.81 15.17
CA ALA A 42 30.13 -25.38 13.82
C ALA A 42 29.39 -24.48 12.82
N LEU A 43 28.36 -23.75 13.26
CA LEU A 43 27.58 -22.81 12.42
C LEU A 43 28.36 -21.52 12.12
N GLU A 44 28.97 -20.89 13.14
CA GLU A 44 29.79 -19.67 12.95
C GLU A 44 30.94 -19.87 11.94
N SER A 45 31.50 -21.09 11.88
CA SER A 45 32.54 -21.47 10.93
C SER A 45 32.06 -21.46 9.47
N ILE A 46 30.82 -21.90 9.23
CA ILE A 46 30.22 -21.98 7.89
C ILE A 46 29.79 -20.58 7.43
N GLU A 47 29.10 -19.82 8.29
CA GLU A 47 28.66 -18.44 7.97
C GLU A 47 29.87 -17.52 7.65
N SER A 48 30.94 -17.60 8.44
CA SER A 48 32.16 -16.82 8.20
C SER A 48 32.98 -17.24 6.97
N THR A 49 32.59 -18.34 6.32
CA THR A 49 33.17 -18.83 5.06
C THR A 49 32.34 -18.35 3.85
N ILE A 50 31.01 -18.28 3.98
CA ILE A 50 30.11 -17.74 2.94
C ILE A 50 30.29 -16.22 2.80
N ALA A 51 30.35 -15.49 3.92
CA ALA A 51 30.44 -14.02 3.95
C ALA A 51 31.76 -13.41 3.40
N LYS A 52 32.68 -14.21 2.86
CA LYS A 52 33.98 -13.75 2.32
C LYS A 52 34.10 -13.80 0.79
N ASN A 53 33.14 -14.41 0.09
CA ASN A 53 33.32 -14.77 -1.33
C ASN A 53 32.52 -13.94 -2.34
N ASN A 54 31.62 -13.04 -1.94
CA ASN A 54 31.00 -12.11 -2.89
C ASN A 54 30.65 -10.75 -2.23
N PRO A 55 31.37 -9.65 -2.55
CA PRO A 55 31.17 -8.34 -1.91
C PRO A 55 30.29 -7.35 -2.69
N ASN A 56 29.80 -7.70 -3.89
CA ASN A 56 28.99 -6.81 -4.75
C ASN A 56 27.77 -7.55 -5.34
N SER A 57 26.62 -7.45 -4.66
CA SER A 57 25.31 -7.73 -5.25
C SER A 57 24.20 -7.12 -4.38
N GLY A 58 23.88 -5.85 -4.63
CA GLY A 58 22.62 -5.26 -4.20
C GLY A 58 21.66 -5.29 -5.38
N THR A 59 20.61 -6.10 -5.30
CA THR A 59 19.54 -6.19 -6.30
C THR A 59 18.21 -5.98 -5.60
N GLU A 60 17.42 -5.00 -6.05
CA GLU A 60 16.09 -4.75 -5.51
C GLU A 60 15.09 -5.72 -6.15
N HIS A 61 14.56 -6.65 -5.36
CA HIS A 61 13.66 -7.68 -5.87
C HIS A 61 12.35 -7.06 -6.37
N THR A 62 12.01 -7.30 -7.63
CA THR A 62 10.78 -6.78 -8.23
C THR A 62 9.58 -7.45 -7.56
N ASN A 63 8.61 -6.65 -7.13
CA ASN A 63 7.51 -7.16 -6.32
C ASN A 63 6.53 -7.97 -7.19
N LEU A 64 6.13 -9.15 -6.71
CA LEU A 64 5.21 -10.08 -7.40
C LEU A 64 3.79 -9.47 -7.63
N ASP A 65 3.48 -8.29 -7.05
CA ASP A 65 2.34 -7.42 -7.40
C ASP A 65 2.29 -7.03 -8.89
N ASP A 66 3.44 -6.81 -9.54
CA ASP A 66 3.47 -6.45 -10.97
C ASP A 66 3.12 -7.64 -11.88
N PHE A 67 3.30 -8.86 -11.36
CA PHE A 67 3.03 -10.10 -12.08
C PHE A 67 1.61 -10.64 -11.84
N LEU A 68 0.99 -10.25 -10.73
CA LEU A 68 -0.29 -10.79 -10.28
C LEU A 68 -1.33 -9.68 -10.12
N MET A 69 -2.48 -9.88 -10.76
CA MET A 69 -3.55 -8.89 -10.99
C MET A 69 -4.35 -8.48 -9.73
N PHE A 70 -3.73 -8.44 -8.54
CA PHE A 70 -4.40 -8.64 -7.26
C PHE A 70 -4.44 -7.43 -6.32
N GLY A 71 -4.09 -6.23 -6.79
CA GLY A 71 -4.08 -5.00 -5.99
C GLY A 71 -5.38 -4.70 -5.22
N ASP A 72 -6.52 -5.28 -5.62
CA ASP A 72 -7.80 -5.27 -4.87
C ASP A 72 -8.51 -6.66 -4.84
N SER A 73 -7.80 -7.78 -5.06
CA SER A 73 -8.48 -9.10 -5.19
C SER A 73 -9.07 -9.65 -3.88
N PHE A 74 -10.00 -10.59 -4.02
CA PHE A 74 -10.60 -11.34 -2.91
C PHE A 74 -9.66 -12.39 -2.28
N ILE A 75 -8.42 -12.57 -2.73
CA ILE A 75 -7.46 -13.51 -2.11
C ILE A 75 -6.64 -12.77 -1.04
N PRO A 76 -6.83 -13.06 0.27
CA PRO A 76 -6.17 -12.31 1.32
C PRO A 76 -4.93 -13.03 1.84
N GLY A 77 -4.04 -12.29 2.51
CA GLY A 77 -2.73 -12.80 2.90
C GLY A 77 -1.75 -12.91 1.72
N PHE A 78 -2.18 -12.60 0.50
CA PHE A 78 -1.28 -12.32 -0.61
C PHE A 78 -0.67 -10.93 -0.42
N ASN A 79 0.48 -10.89 0.25
CA ASN A 79 1.43 -9.78 0.19
C ASN A 79 2.64 -10.29 -0.61
N PRO A 80 2.79 -9.90 -1.89
CA PRO A 80 3.82 -10.49 -2.75
C PRO A 80 5.26 -10.21 -2.30
N ALA A 81 5.48 -9.19 -1.46
CA ALA A 81 6.76 -8.93 -0.80
C ALA A 81 7.15 -9.96 0.28
N ASP A 82 6.23 -10.84 0.70
CA ASP A 82 6.49 -11.97 1.60
C ASP A 82 6.95 -13.24 0.84
N VAL A 83 7.19 -13.16 -0.47
CA VAL A 83 7.81 -14.24 -1.25
C VAL A 83 9.16 -13.79 -1.80
N ASP A 84 10.25 -14.30 -1.22
CA ASP A 84 11.59 -14.15 -1.81
C ASP A 84 11.72 -15.06 -3.04
N ILE A 85 11.32 -14.51 -4.18
CA ILE A 85 11.63 -15.05 -5.52
C ILE A 85 12.73 -14.18 -6.18
N GLY A 86 13.63 -13.60 -5.38
CA GLY A 86 14.46 -12.44 -5.72
C GLY A 86 15.51 -12.62 -6.83
N SER A 87 15.59 -13.79 -7.45
CA SER A 87 16.40 -14.08 -8.65
C SER A 87 15.57 -14.22 -9.94
N VAL A 88 14.25 -14.19 -9.84
CA VAL A 88 13.35 -14.70 -10.90
C VAL A 88 12.67 -13.58 -11.71
N THR A 89 12.57 -12.39 -11.14
CA THR A 89 12.08 -11.21 -11.87
C THR A 89 13.14 -10.68 -12.84
N ASP A 90 14.42 -10.73 -12.45
CA ASP A 90 15.58 -10.52 -13.32
C ASP A 90 15.57 -11.46 -14.56
N LEU A 91 14.99 -12.65 -14.38
CA LEU A 91 15.05 -13.79 -15.30
C LEU A 91 14.10 -13.69 -16.51
N LEU A 92 13.04 -12.89 -16.39
CA LEU A 92 12.17 -12.52 -17.51
C LEU A 92 12.89 -11.60 -18.50
N PHE A 93 13.99 -10.98 -18.07
CA PHE A 93 14.54 -9.78 -18.66
C PHE A 93 16.02 -9.90 -19.03
N GLU A 94 16.80 -10.76 -18.37
CA GLU A 94 18.07 -11.29 -18.91
C GLU A 94 17.89 -12.16 -20.17
N PHE A 95 16.64 -12.52 -20.55
CA PHE A 95 16.37 -13.39 -21.70
C PHE A 95 16.61 -12.67 -23.06
N ASN A 96 17.87 -12.61 -23.48
CA ASN A 96 18.31 -12.04 -24.75
C ASN A 96 17.57 -12.67 -25.96
N PRO A 97 16.73 -11.92 -26.70
CA PRO A 97 15.94 -12.48 -27.81
C PRO A 97 16.78 -13.04 -28.97
N ASN A 98 18.06 -12.67 -29.05
CA ASN A 98 18.98 -12.96 -30.16
C ASN A 98 19.67 -14.33 -30.09
N ASP A 99 19.66 -15.02 -28.93
CA ASP A 99 20.33 -16.33 -28.76
C ASP A 99 19.46 -17.53 -29.22
N MET A 100 18.57 -17.31 -30.20
CA MET A 100 17.68 -18.34 -30.76
C MET A 100 17.73 -18.41 -32.29
N MET A 101 17.52 -19.62 -32.81
CA MET A 101 17.57 -19.93 -34.24
C MET A 101 16.24 -19.66 -34.97
N LEU A 102 16.24 -19.91 -36.28
CA LEU A 102 15.17 -19.57 -37.23
C LEU A 102 13.87 -20.36 -36.99
N PRO A 103 12.69 -19.78 -37.31
CA PRO A 103 11.39 -20.37 -36.97
C PRO A 103 11.06 -21.65 -37.74
N VAL A 104 10.52 -22.63 -37.01
CA VAL A 104 9.97 -23.89 -37.52
C VAL A 104 8.42 -23.84 -37.51
N PRO A 105 7.69 -24.44 -38.47
CA PRO A 105 6.22 -24.37 -38.52
C PRO A 105 5.55 -25.42 -37.62
N LEU A 106 4.68 -24.98 -36.69
CA LEU A 106 4.04 -25.84 -35.69
C LEU A 106 3.17 -26.98 -36.28
N PRO A 107 3.20 -28.18 -35.66
CA PRO A 107 2.13 -29.17 -35.70
C PRO A 107 0.80 -28.64 -35.16
N LYS A 108 -0.32 -29.18 -35.66
CA LYS A 108 -1.68 -28.79 -35.26
C LYS A 108 -2.26 -29.69 -34.18
N ASP A 109 -1.82 -29.51 -32.94
CA ASP A 109 -2.45 -30.15 -31.78
C ASP A 109 -3.68 -29.38 -31.26
N THR A 110 -4.62 -30.12 -30.66
CA THR A 110 -6.04 -29.75 -30.66
C THR A 110 -6.59 -29.26 -29.31
N CYS A 111 -5.84 -28.47 -28.53
CA CYS A 111 -6.30 -27.90 -27.25
C CYS A 111 -6.60 -26.39 -27.32
N ILE A 112 -7.72 -25.92 -26.74
CA ILE A 112 -8.10 -24.48 -26.66
C ILE A 112 -6.95 -23.65 -26.07
N LEU A 113 -6.40 -24.11 -24.96
CA LEU A 113 -5.38 -23.39 -24.18
C LEU A 113 -4.00 -23.41 -24.84
N SER A 114 -3.84 -24.10 -25.98
CA SER A 114 -2.59 -24.14 -26.76
C SER A 114 -2.57 -23.21 -27.98
N ASP A 115 -3.68 -22.51 -28.25
CA ASP A 115 -3.78 -21.48 -29.29
C ASP A 115 -3.49 -20.09 -28.68
N SER A 116 -2.48 -19.40 -29.22
CA SER A 116 -1.99 -18.07 -28.80
C SER A 116 -3.01 -16.92 -28.90
N SER A 117 -4.19 -17.19 -29.45
CA SER A 117 -5.29 -16.24 -29.63
C SER A 117 -6.57 -16.59 -28.86
N ARG A 118 -6.61 -17.75 -28.17
CA ARG A 118 -7.84 -18.40 -27.67
C ARG A 118 -8.93 -18.62 -28.76
N HIS A 119 -8.63 -18.49 -30.05
CA HIS A 119 -9.63 -18.61 -31.12
C HIS A 119 -10.09 -20.06 -31.35
N ALA A 120 -11.22 -20.42 -30.74
CA ALA A 120 -11.92 -21.65 -31.10
C ALA A 120 -12.43 -21.61 -32.56
N THR A 121 -11.72 -22.25 -33.49
CA THR A 121 -12.30 -22.65 -34.78
C THR A 121 -13.38 -23.72 -34.52
N PRO A 122 -14.65 -23.51 -34.91
CA PRO A 122 -15.71 -24.47 -34.61
C PRO A 122 -15.45 -25.84 -35.24
N TYR A 123 -15.54 -26.91 -34.44
CA TYR A 123 -15.45 -28.26 -34.96
C TYR A 123 -16.73 -28.62 -35.73
N SER A 124 -16.62 -28.87 -37.03
CA SER A 124 -17.75 -28.83 -37.99
C SER A 124 -18.71 -30.03 -37.95
N SER A 125 -18.80 -30.74 -36.83
CA SER A 125 -19.62 -31.95 -36.66
C SER A 125 -21.05 -31.69 -36.16
N PHE A 126 -21.34 -30.50 -35.61
CA PHE A 126 -22.68 -30.12 -35.11
C PHE A 126 -23.40 -29.05 -35.95
N CYS A 127 -23.07 -28.95 -37.23
CA CYS A 127 -23.82 -28.18 -38.23
C CYS A 127 -25.19 -28.83 -38.59
N ASN A 128 -26.01 -29.07 -37.56
CA ASN A 128 -27.42 -29.47 -37.62
C ASN A 128 -28.24 -28.89 -36.44
N ALA A 129 -27.68 -27.97 -35.65
CA ALA A 129 -28.49 -27.06 -34.85
C ALA A 129 -29.35 -26.20 -35.81
N PRO A 130 -30.66 -26.03 -35.56
CA PRO A 130 -31.53 -25.30 -36.49
C PRO A 130 -31.13 -23.83 -36.58
N GLU A 131 -31.18 -23.26 -37.80
CA GLU A 131 -30.85 -21.85 -38.09
C GLU A 131 -31.73 -20.82 -37.36
N ASN A 132 -32.74 -21.28 -36.61
CA ASN A 132 -33.69 -20.48 -35.84
C ASN A 132 -33.59 -20.74 -34.33
N LEU A 133 -32.39 -20.98 -33.78
CA LEU A 133 -32.17 -20.62 -32.38
C LEU A 133 -32.47 -19.12 -32.23
N PRO A 134 -33.29 -18.69 -31.25
CA PRO A 134 -33.66 -17.30 -31.10
C PRO A 134 -32.41 -16.47 -30.89
N GLN A 135 -32.23 -15.43 -31.71
CA GLN A 135 -31.17 -14.44 -31.51
C GLN A 135 -31.28 -13.95 -30.07
N TYR A 136 -30.24 -14.24 -29.28
CA TYR A 136 -30.20 -13.90 -27.86
C TYR A 136 -30.48 -12.40 -27.75
N ARG A 137 -31.58 -12.03 -27.09
CA ARG A 137 -31.79 -10.61 -26.81
C ARG A 137 -30.61 -10.18 -25.95
N ASP A 138 -29.96 -9.10 -26.37
CA ASP A 138 -29.21 -8.25 -25.46
C ASP A 138 -30.17 -7.74 -24.38
N PHE A 139 -30.40 -8.57 -23.36
CA PHE A 139 -30.72 -8.14 -22.03
C PHE A 139 -29.48 -7.40 -21.51
N ARG A 140 -29.26 -6.20 -22.06
CA ARG A 140 -28.42 -5.17 -21.47
C ARG A 140 -28.89 -5.03 -20.05
N TYR A 141 -28.13 -5.65 -19.14
CA TYR A 141 -28.53 -5.89 -17.76
C TYR A 141 -28.75 -4.53 -17.12
N THR A 142 -30.01 -4.10 -17.10
CA THR A 142 -30.38 -2.76 -16.66
C THR A 142 -30.45 -2.86 -15.15
N PRO A 143 -29.42 -2.40 -14.41
CA PRO A 143 -29.24 -2.81 -13.03
C PRO A 143 -30.46 -2.37 -12.23
N GLN A 144 -31.23 -3.35 -11.76
CA GLN A 144 -32.38 -3.09 -10.90
C GLN A 144 -31.84 -2.76 -9.51
N ILE A 145 -31.52 -1.46 -9.33
CA ILE A 145 -30.97 -0.91 -8.09
C ILE A 145 -31.97 -1.15 -6.96
N ILE A 146 -31.63 -2.07 -6.07
CA ILE A 146 -32.36 -2.38 -4.85
C ILE A 146 -32.28 -1.16 -3.93
N ARG A 147 -33.39 -0.40 -3.86
CA ARG A 147 -33.53 0.79 -3.02
C ARG A 147 -34.14 0.40 -1.67
N CYS A 148 -33.34 0.41 -0.62
CA CYS A 148 -33.79 -0.02 0.71
C CYS A 148 -34.86 0.92 1.31
N SER A 149 -36.00 0.34 1.67
CA SER A 149 -37.06 0.96 2.47
C SER A 149 -36.65 1.12 3.94
N ASP A 150 -37.52 1.71 4.75
CA ASP A 150 -37.32 1.83 6.20
C ASP A 150 -37.50 0.48 6.91
N ASP A 151 -38.35 -0.39 6.36
CA ASP A 151 -38.54 -1.76 6.84
C ASP A 151 -37.29 -2.62 6.56
N ASP A 152 -36.60 -2.39 5.43
CA ASP A 152 -35.33 -3.06 5.11
C ASP A 152 -34.19 -2.65 6.05
N VAL A 153 -34.09 -1.35 6.38
CA VAL A 153 -33.12 -0.85 7.37
C VAL A 153 -33.43 -1.44 8.75
N SER A 154 -34.72 -1.53 9.10
CA SER A 154 -35.18 -2.14 10.34
C SER A 154 -34.88 -3.64 10.40
N ALA A 155 -35.03 -4.37 9.29
CA ALA A 155 -34.70 -5.80 9.19
C ALA A 155 -33.20 -6.06 9.41
N VAL A 156 -32.31 -5.26 8.79
CA VAL A 156 -30.86 -5.35 9.03
C VAL A 156 -30.50 -4.99 10.47
N GLY A 157 -31.10 -3.94 11.04
CA GLY A 157 -30.92 -3.57 12.45
C GLY A 157 -31.35 -4.69 13.40
N ASN A 158 -32.49 -5.34 13.13
CA ASN A 158 -32.99 -6.48 13.88
C ASN A 158 -32.10 -7.73 13.72
N ALA A 159 -31.49 -7.94 12.55
CA ALA A 159 -30.54 -9.04 12.32
C ALA A 159 -29.28 -8.89 13.20
N PHE A 160 -28.66 -7.71 13.21
CA PHE A 160 -27.54 -7.41 14.11
C PHE A 160 -27.95 -7.47 15.58
N ALA A 161 -29.13 -6.96 15.95
CA ALA A 161 -29.62 -7.02 17.31
C ALA A 161 -29.82 -8.47 17.79
N LYS A 162 -30.38 -9.35 16.94
CA LYS A 162 -30.55 -10.78 17.25
C LYS A 162 -29.19 -11.46 17.51
N ALA A 163 -28.18 -11.16 16.72
CA ALA A 163 -26.83 -11.69 16.92
C ALA A 163 -26.16 -11.14 18.20
N ASN A 164 -26.22 -9.82 18.43
CA ASN A 164 -25.58 -9.17 19.58
C ASN A 164 -26.15 -9.60 20.94
N VAL A 165 -27.44 -9.94 21.01
CA VAL A 165 -28.07 -10.53 22.21
C VAL A 165 -27.45 -11.89 22.58
N MET A 166 -26.83 -12.59 21.62
CA MET A 166 -26.28 -13.94 21.81
C MET A 166 -24.77 -13.95 22.04
N THR A 167 -24.03 -12.94 21.58
CA THR A 167 -22.57 -12.81 21.76
C THR A 167 -22.16 -12.10 23.05
N ALA A 168 -23.09 -11.41 23.72
CA ALA A 168 -22.84 -10.57 24.90
C ALA A 168 -21.81 -9.41 24.67
N THR A 169 -21.61 -9.00 23.41
CA THR A 169 -20.70 -7.91 23.02
C THR A 169 -21.41 -6.56 22.95
N SER A 170 -20.79 -5.51 23.48
CA SER A 170 -21.35 -4.15 23.52
C SER A 170 -21.31 -3.36 22.21
N ASP A 171 -20.66 -3.90 21.17
CA ASP A 171 -20.47 -3.24 19.87
C ASP A 171 -21.75 -3.26 19.02
N SER A 172 -22.57 -2.20 19.11
CA SER A 172 -23.75 -2.01 18.27
C SER A 172 -23.36 -1.57 16.85
N VAL A 173 -23.26 -2.53 15.93
CA VAL A 173 -23.04 -2.25 14.50
C VAL A 173 -24.31 -1.67 13.89
N HIS A 174 -24.22 -0.46 13.33
CA HIS A 174 -25.31 0.19 12.62
C HIS A 174 -24.86 0.53 11.19
N LEU A 175 -25.44 -0.16 10.21
CA LEU A 175 -25.26 0.17 8.79
C LEU A 175 -26.28 1.23 8.37
N SER A 176 -25.83 2.25 7.65
CA SER A 176 -26.72 3.26 7.06
C SER A 176 -27.49 2.70 5.85
N ARG A 177 -28.65 3.29 5.51
CA ARG A 177 -29.45 2.90 4.33
C ARG A 177 -28.62 2.88 3.04
N SER A 178 -27.71 3.84 2.88
CA SER A 178 -26.81 3.93 1.72
C SER A 178 -25.76 2.83 1.71
N GLN A 179 -25.23 2.40 2.86
CA GLN A 179 -24.36 1.22 2.94
C GLN A 179 -25.12 -0.06 2.62
N ILE A 180 -26.29 -0.30 3.25
CA ILE A 180 -27.11 -1.49 3.00
C ILE A 180 -27.46 -1.60 1.51
N SER A 181 -27.91 -0.49 0.91
CA SER A 181 -28.22 -0.44 -0.52
C SER A 181 -26.97 -0.61 -1.40
N ARG A 182 -25.83 -0.02 -1.07
CA ARG A 182 -24.57 -0.24 -1.79
C ARG A 182 -24.14 -1.71 -1.74
N TRP A 183 -24.14 -2.33 -0.56
CA TRP A 183 -23.65 -3.69 -0.34
C TRP A 183 -24.54 -4.73 -1.01
N ILE A 184 -25.87 -4.62 -0.89
CA ILE A 184 -26.78 -5.61 -1.49
C ILE A 184 -26.81 -5.53 -3.02
N ASN A 185 -26.63 -4.34 -3.61
CA ASN A 185 -26.44 -4.22 -5.05
C ASN A 185 -25.06 -4.75 -5.46
N ALA A 186 -23.98 -4.45 -4.74
CA ALA A 186 -22.65 -5.01 -5.04
C ALA A 186 -22.64 -6.55 -5.00
N TYR A 187 -23.35 -7.17 -4.06
CA TYR A 187 -23.56 -8.62 -4.04
C TYR A 187 -24.22 -9.13 -5.35
N PHE A 188 -25.34 -8.53 -5.76
CA PHE A 188 -26.09 -9.01 -6.93
C PHE A 188 -25.51 -8.59 -8.29
N ASP A 189 -24.74 -7.50 -8.35
CA ASP A 189 -24.20 -6.94 -9.58
C ASP A 189 -22.79 -7.47 -9.88
N TYR A 190 -22.03 -7.94 -8.87
CA TYR A 190 -20.64 -8.43 -9.04
C TYR A 190 -20.36 -9.84 -8.50
N PHE A 191 -21.14 -10.38 -7.55
CA PHE A 191 -20.89 -11.71 -6.98
C PHE A 191 -21.90 -12.78 -7.43
N ASP A 192 -23.20 -12.47 -7.45
CA ASP A 192 -24.25 -13.37 -7.93
C ASP A 192 -24.09 -13.77 -9.42
N ILE A 193 -23.34 -13.00 -10.21
CA ILE A 193 -23.04 -13.34 -11.60
C ILE A 193 -22.05 -14.53 -11.73
N HIS A 194 -21.17 -14.71 -10.74
CA HIS A 194 -20.26 -15.86 -10.63
C HIS A 194 -20.79 -16.96 -9.69
N THR A 195 -21.59 -16.57 -8.68
CA THR A 195 -22.15 -17.43 -7.64
C THR A 195 -23.69 -17.32 -7.60
N PRO A 196 -24.42 -17.76 -8.64
CA PRO A 196 -25.85 -17.53 -8.79
C PRO A 196 -26.69 -18.49 -7.92
N ILE A 197 -26.56 -18.37 -6.59
CA ILE A 197 -27.21 -19.24 -5.59
C ILE A 197 -28.37 -18.55 -4.84
N VAL A 198 -28.66 -17.27 -5.11
CA VAL A 198 -29.82 -16.55 -4.58
C VAL A 198 -30.65 -16.00 -5.75
N HIS A 199 -31.91 -16.42 -5.86
CA HIS A 199 -32.77 -16.04 -6.98
C HIS A 199 -33.19 -14.55 -6.89
N ARG A 200 -32.43 -13.65 -7.55
CA ARG A 200 -32.66 -12.19 -7.54
C ARG A 200 -34.12 -11.77 -7.80
N PRO A 201 -34.89 -12.39 -8.74
CA PRO A 201 -36.29 -12.00 -8.99
C PRO A 201 -37.26 -12.23 -7.81
N THR A 202 -36.97 -13.16 -6.90
CA THR A 202 -37.79 -13.41 -5.70
C THR A 202 -37.12 -12.96 -4.40
N PHE A 203 -35.98 -12.25 -4.49
CA PHE A 203 -35.30 -11.73 -3.30
C PHE A 203 -36.03 -10.50 -2.74
N VAL A 204 -36.43 -10.57 -1.48
CA VAL A 204 -37.01 -9.46 -0.72
C VAL A 204 -36.22 -9.29 0.58
N LEU A 205 -35.55 -8.14 0.72
CA LEU A 205 -34.56 -7.89 1.76
C LEU A 205 -35.18 -7.98 3.17
N SER A 206 -36.26 -7.24 3.43
CA SER A 206 -36.97 -7.24 4.72
C SER A 206 -37.54 -8.61 5.17
N THR A 207 -37.78 -9.55 4.26
CA THR A 207 -38.25 -10.91 4.59
C THR A 207 -37.15 -11.97 4.50
N THR A 208 -35.92 -11.60 4.12
CA THR A 208 -34.80 -12.55 4.03
C THR A 208 -34.36 -12.96 5.44
N PRO A 209 -34.13 -14.27 5.69
CA PRO A 209 -33.62 -14.76 6.96
C PRO A 209 -32.35 -14.02 7.42
N ALA A 210 -32.34 -13.58 8.68
CA ALA A 210 -31.35 -12.64 9.21
C ALA A 210 -29.88 -13.06 9.00
N SER A 211 -29.59 -14.36 9.04
CA SER A 211 -28.25 -14.90 8.78
C SER A 211 -27.89 -14.82 7.28
N LEU A 212 -28.78 -15.25 6.39
CA LEU A 212 -28.59 -15.15 4.94
C LEU A 212 -28.37 -13.69 4.50
N LEU A 213 -29.22 -12.79 5.00
CA LEU A 213 -29.12 -11.35 4.75
C LEU A 213 -27.76 -10.79 5.20
N LEU A 214 -27.27 -11.17 6.39
CA LEU A 214 -25.96 -10.74 6.89
C LEU A 214 -24.79 -11.38 6.12
N GLY A 215 -24.94 -12.62 5.64
CA GLY A 215 -23.94 -13.28 4.77
C GLY A 215 -23.80 -12.59 3.41
N MET A 216 -24.93 -12.27 2.75
CA MET A 216 -24.95 -11.50 1.50
C MET A 216 -24.36 -10.10 1.70
N LEU A 217 -24.72 -9.43 2.79
CA LEU A 217 -24.18 -8.12 3.15
C LEU A 217 -22.68 -8.16 3.46
N ALA A 218 -22.17 -9.21 4.11
CA ALA A 218 -20.74 -9.35 4.38
C ALA A 218 -19.92 -9.45 3.08
N ILE A 219 -20.35 -10.31 2.14
CA ILE A 219 -19.75 -10.40 0.81
C ILE A 219 -19.85 -9.04 0.09
N GLY A 220 -21.03 -8.44 0.04
CA GLY A 220 -21.27 -7.13 -0.57
C GLY A 220 -20.43 -5.98 0.00
N GLY A 221 -20.18 -5.98 1.31
CA GLY A 221 -19.33 -5.03 2.00
C GLY A 221 -17.83 -5.19 1.68
N CYS A 222 -17.37 -6.43 1.48
CA CYS A 222 -16.01 -6.69 1.03
C CYS A 222 -15.77 -6.26 -0.42
N ILE A 223 -16.74 -6.45 -1.34
CA ILE A 223 -16.64 -6.00 -2.74
C ILE A 223 -16.42 -4.47 -2.84
N VAL A 224 -17.01 -3.70 -1.92
CA VAL A 224 -16.85 -2.23 -1.86
C VAL A 224 -15.76 -1.77 -0.87
N SER A 225 -14.86 -2.67 -0.49
CA SER A 225 -13.72 -2.44 0.43
C SER A 225 -14.06 -1.92 1.83
N GLU A 226 -15.31 -2.07 2.30
CA GLU A 226 -15.74 -1.79 3.68
C GLU A 226 -15.43 -2.97 4.63
N ARG A 227 -14.21 -3.51 4.53
CA ARG A 227 -13.78 -4.80 5.14
C ARG A 227 -14.07 -4.92 6.65
N GLY A 228 -13.83 -3.87 7.43
CA GLY A 228 -14.04 -3.88 8.89
C GLY A 228 -15.50 -4.12 9.32
N PRO A 229 -16.45 -3.27 8.87
CA PRO A 229 -17.88 -3.53 9.02
C PRO A 229 -18.36 -4.84 8.39
N ALA A 230 -17.80 -5.25 7.24
CA ALA A 230 -18.16 -6.50 6.56
C ALA A 230 -17.83 -7.75 7.40
N SER A 231 -16.65 -7.82 8.02
CA SER A 231 -16.28 -8.92 8.93
C SER A 231 -17.22 -9.05 10.12
N LYS A 232 -17.75 -7.94 10.67
CA LYS A 232 -18.76 -8.00 11.73
C LYS A 232 -20.11 -8.54 11.24
N ALA A 233 -20.49 -8.30 10.00
CA ALA A 233 -21.67 -8.92 9.38
C ALA A 233 -21.47 -10.42 9.18
N TYR A 234 -20.27 -10.85 8.74
CA TYR A 234 -19.89 -12.26 8.63
C TYR A 234 -19.94 -12.99 9.98
N GLU A 235 -19.34 -12.42 11.03
CA GLU A 235 -19.38 -13.00 12.38
C GLU A 235 -20.81 -13.13 12.90
N ALA A 236 -21.64 -12.10 12.74
CA ALA A 236 -23.06 -12.14 13.11
C ALA A 236 -23.85 -13.20 12.32
N SER A 237 -23.59 -13.36 11.02
CA SER A 237 -24.17 -14.44 10.20
C SER A 237 -23.78 -15.83 10.72
N CYS A 238 -22.49 -16.07 10.95
CA CYS A 238 -21.97 -17.33 11.48
C CYS A 238 -22.58 -17.72 12.83
N HIS A 239 -22.75 -16.77 13.75
CA HIS A 239 -23.40 -17.03 15.04
C HIS A 239 -24.87 -17.39 14.90
N LEU A 240 -25.63 -16.70 14.04
CA LEU A 240 -27.04 -16.99 13.78
C LEU A 240 -27.26 -18.34 13.07
N LEU A 241 -26.33 -18.74 12.19
CA LEU A 241 -26.33 -20.05 11.55
C LEU A 241 -26.06 -21.18 12.58
N ALA A 242 -25.04 -21.01 13.43
CA ALA A 242 -24.68 -21.99 14.46
C ALA A 242 -25.73 -22.10 15.59
N GLN A 243 -26.56 -21.07 15.79
CA GLN A 243 -27.75 -21.18 16.64
C GLN A 243 -28.81 -22.06 15.97
N TYR A 244 -29.14 -21.78 14.70
CA TYR A 244 -30.15 -22.54 13.96
C TYR A 244 -29.80 -24.02 13.83
N GLU A 245 -28.52 -24.37 13.65
CA GLU A 245 -28.02 -25.75 13.68
C GLU A 245 -28.41 -26.53 14.96
N GLN A 246 -28.48 -25.86 16.11
CA GLN A 246 -28.89 -26.48 17.39
C GLN A 246 -30.41 -26.65 17.50
N ASP A 247 -31.18 -25.74 16.91
CA ASP A 247 -32.65 -25.81 16.82
C ASP A 247 -33.10 -26.87 15.77
N LEU A 248 -32.26 -27.12 14.75
CA LEU A 248 -32.42 -28.11 13.70
C LEU A 248 -32.45 -29.55 14.25
N LEU A 249 -31.69 -29.84 15.31
CA LEU A 249 -31.69 -31.12 16.01
C LEU A 249 -33.05 -31.47 16.67
N GLN A 250 -34.00 -30.54 16.67
CA GLN A 250 -35.32 -30.66 17.32
C GLN A 250 -36.49 -30.50 16.33
N SER A 251 -36.23 -30.30 15.03
CA SER A 251 -37.25 -29.92 14.04
C SER A 251 -37.03 -30.57 12.67
N SER A 252 -38.07 -30.62 11.84
CA SER A 252 -37.97 -31.06 10.45
C SER A 252 -37.46 -29.93 9.57
N PHE A 253 -36.32 -30.12 8.92
CA PHE A 253 -35.79 -29.19 7.90
C PHE A 253 -36.79 -29.00 6.75
N SER A 254 -36.82 -27.82 6.12
CA SER A 254 -37.66 -27.57 4.93
C SER A 254 -37.25 -26.34 4.11
N GLU A 255 -36.12 -25.68 4.42
CA GLU A 255 -35.77 -24.36 3.89
C GLU A 255 -34.35 -24.37 3.32
N LEU A 256 -34.10 -23.71 2.18
CA LEU A 256 -32.77 -23.73 1.54
C LEU A 256 -31.80 -22.65 2.06
N TRP A 257 -32.30 -21.65 2.78
CA TRP A 257 -31.49 -20.55 3.30
C TRP A 257 -30.32 -20.97 4.20
N PRO A 258 -30.38 -22.04 5.04
CA PRO A 258 -29.25 -22.42 5.88
C PRO A 258 -28.05 -22.89 5.06
N ILE A 259 -28.32 -23.52 3.90
CA ILE A 259 -27.30 -23.96 2.94
C ILE A 259 -26.74 -22.77 2.18
N GLN A 260 -27.60 -21.82 1.75
CA GLN A 260 -27.17 -20.55 1.15
C GLN A 260 -26.24 -19.77 2.10
N THR A 261 -26.66 -19.56 3.36
CA THR A 261 -25.86 -18.89 4.40
C THR A 261 -24.54 -19.61 4.62
N ALA A 262 -24.56 -20.94 4.79
CA ALA A 262 -23.36 -21.71 5.04
C ALA A 262 -22.35 -21.57 3.87
N LEU A 263 -22.80 -21.67 2.61
CA LEU A 263 -21.94 -21.49 1.44
C LEU A 263 -21.38 -20.06 1.33
N LEU A 264 -22.16 -19.01 1.64
CA LEU A 264 -21.65 -17.63 1.69
C LEU A 264 -20.65 -17.40 2.83
N CYS A 265 -20.85 -18.05 3.99
CA CYS A 265 -19.88 -18.00 5.08
C CYS A 265 -18.61 -18.82 4.78
N ILE A 266 -18.71 -19.95 4.09
CA ILE A 266 -17.54 -20.70 3.60
C ILE A 266 -16.76 -19.85 2.59
N GLN A 267 -17.46 -19.19 1.65
CA GLN A 267 -16.83 -18.26 0.70
C GLN A 267 -16.08 -17.14 1.43
N PHE A 268 -16.75 -16.41 2.33
CA PHE A 268 -16.11 -15.31 3.08
C PHE A 268 -14.94 -15.81 3.94
N GLY A 269 -15.07 -16.99 4.57
CA GLY A 269 -14.06 -17.50 5.50
C GLY A 269 -12.85 -18.17 4.84
N ALA A 270 -13.04 -18.86 3.73
CA ALA A 270 -11.95 -19.43 2.94
C ALA A 270 -11.16 -18.34 2.18
N PHE A 271 -11.85 -17.27 1.79
CA PHE A 271 -11.28 -16.05 1.22
C PHE A 271 -11.15 -14.95 2.29
N SER A 272 -10.60 -15.31 3.47
CA SER A 272 -10.22 -14.38 4.55
C SER A 272 -8.79 -14.64 5.03
N ASP A 273 -8.08 -13.55 5.34
CA ASP A 273 -6.76 -13.50 6.00
C ASP A 273 -6.78 -14.03 7.44
N ASN A 274 -7.96 -14.13 8.05
CA ASN A 274 -8.12 -14.52 9.43
C ASN A 274 -8.11 -16.06 9.58
N PRO A 275 -7.08 -16.68 10.18
CA PRO A 275 -7.00 -18.13 10.34
C PRO A 275 -8.04 -18.69 11.32
N ARG A 276 -8.91 -17.86 11.92
CA ARG A 276 -10.14 -18.33 12.59
C ARG A 276 -11.27 -18.55 11.58
N TYR A 277 -11.40 -17.68 10.58
CA TYR A 277 -12.47 -17.74 9.58
C TYR A 277 -12.23 -18.89 8.60
N ALA A 278 -10.98 -19.13 8.17
CA ALA A 278 -10.64 -20.30 7.33
C ALA A 278 -10.99 -21.64 8.01
N ARG A 279 -10.65 -21.79 9.31
CA ARG A 279 -11.04 -22.96 10.11
C ARG A 279 -12.55 -23.04 10.40
N GLN A 280 -13.28 -21.92 10.35
CA GLN A 280 -14.73 -21.91 10.45
C GLN A 280 -15.39 -22.36 9.14
N ALA A 281 -14.86 -21.93 7.99
CA ALA A 281 -15.28 -22.38 6.66
C ALA A 281 -15.09 -23.90 6.50
N GLN A 282 -13.92 -24.44 6.88
CA GLN A 282 -13.67 -25.89 6.88
C GLN A 282 -14.73 -26.69 7.69
N ARG A 283 -15.20 -26.15 8.83
CA ARG A 283 -16.27 -26.78 9.64
C ARG A 283 -17.64 -26.70 8.98
N GLN A 284 -17.98 -25.52 8.43
CA GLN A 284 -19.26 -25.28 7.77
C GLN A 284 -19.42 -26.12 6.49
N PHE A 285 -18.31 -26.58 5.88
CA PHE A 285 -18.36 -27.50 4.73
C PHE A 285 -19.02 -28.85 5.06
N SER A 286 -18.77 -29.39 6.26
CA SER A 286 -19.45 -30.59 6.74
C SER A 286 -20.96 -30.36 6.92
N LEU A 287 -21.32 -29.22 7.53
CA LEU A 287 -22.71 -28.81 7.73
C LEU A 287 -23.47 -28.72 6.38
N VAL A 288 -22.89 -28.07 5.36
CA VAL A 288 -23.48 -28.02 4.00
C VAL A 288 -23.76 -29.43 3.46
N THR A 289 -22.81 -30.36 3.63
CA THR A 289 -22.93 -31.73 3.13
C THR A 289 -24.08 -32.49 3.80
N ASP A 290 -24.27 -32.31 5.11
CA ASP A 290 -25.34 -32.99 5.85
C ASP A 290 -26.71 -32.33 5.62
N LEU A 291 -26.77 -31.01 5.47
CA LEU A 291 -28.00 -30.28 5.12
C LEU A 291 -28.50 -30.61 3.71
N LEU A 292 -27.61 -30.68 2.71
CA LEU A 292 -27.99 -31.08 1.35
C LEU A 292 -28.61 -32.50 1.32
N ARG A 293 -28.02 -33.43 2.08
CA ARG A 293 -28.55 -34.80 2.24
C ARG A 293 -29.91 -34.80 2.94
N ALA A 294 -30.13 -33.93 3.92
CA ALA A 294 -31.41 -33.82 4.63
C ALA A 294 -32.55 -33.36 3.69
N VAL A 295 -32.31 -32.38 2.81
CA VAL A 295 -33.31 -31.93 1.81
C VAL A 295 -33.60 -33.02 0.79
N GLU A 296 -32.57 -33.65 0.23
CA GLU A 296 -32.76 -34.62 -0.85
C GLU A 296 -33.54 -35.86 -0.39
N VAL A 297 -33.42 -36.28 0.88
CA VAL A 297 -34.28 -37.32 1.47
C VAL A 297 -35.78 -36.94 1.48
N GLN A 298 -36.12 -35.65 1.47
CA GLN A 298 -37.50 -35.13 1.45
C GLN A 298 -38.01 -34.89 0.02
N VAL A 299 -37.12 -34.54 -0.92
CA VAL A 299 -37.43 -34.31 -2.35
C VAL A 299 -37.43 -35.62 -3.16
N ARG A 300 -36.89 -36.71 -2.61
CA ARG A 300 -36.92 -38.07 -3.18
C ARG A 300 -38.32 -38.49 -3.64
N GLY A 301 -38.46 -38.73 -4.93
CA GLY A 301 -39.72 -39.16 -5.55
C GLY A 301 -40.62 -38.03 -6.07
N THR A 302 -40.34 -36.76 -5.75
CA THR A 302 -41.04 -35.61 -6.33
C THR A 302 -40.51 -35.34 -7.74
N GLN A 303 -40.94 -36.17 -8.70
CA GLN A 303 -40.70 -35.92 -10.13
C GLN A 303 -41.23 -34.51 -10.48
N PRO A 304 -40.46 -33.67 -11.20
CA PRO A 304 -41.00 -32.41 -11.71
C PRO A 304 -42.14 -32.72 -12.68
N VAL A 305 -43.35 -32.36 -12.29
CA VAL A 305 -44.54 -32.46 -13.15
C VAL A 305 -44.31 -31.54 -14.36
N GLN A 306 -44.82 -31.92 -15.53
CA GLN A 306 -44.69 -31.10 -16.74
C GLN A 306 -45.40 -29.73 -16.61
N ASP A 307 -46.29 -29.59 -15.63
CA ASP A 307 -46.96 -28.37 -15.19
C ASP A 307 -46.47 -27.96 -13.78
N SER A 308 -45.15 -27.88 -13.57
CA SER A 308 -44.56 -27.41 -12.30
C SER A 308 -44.73 -25.89 -12.16
N ASP A 309 -45.12 -25.43 -10.96
CA ASP A 309 -45.19 -23.99 -10.66
C ASP A 309 -43.77 -23.39 -10.66
N TRP A 310 -43.67 -22.11 -11.01
CA TRP A 310 -42.41 -21.38 -11.06
C TRP A 310 -41.70 -21.40 -9.70
N ILE A 311 -42.45 -21.34 -8.60
CA ILE A 311 -41.92 -21.40 -7.23
C ILE A 311 -41.34 -22.78 -6.89
N ASP A 312 -42.03 -23.86 -7.27
CA ASP A 312 -41.53 -25.24 -7.08
C ASP A 312 -40.28 -25.48 -7.92
N TRP A 313 -40.25 -24.97 -9.16
CA TRP A 313 -39.08 -25.01 -10.02
C TRP A 313 -37.90 -24.21 -9.43
N ILE A 314 -38.13 -22.99 -8.92
CA ILE A 314 -37.09 -22.20 -8.22
C ILE A 314 -36.52 -22.98 -7.04
N PHE A 315 -37.33 -23.70 -6.25
CA PHE A 315 -36.83 -24.51 -5.15
C PHE A 315 -35.88 -25.63 -5.62
N VAL A 316 -36.28 -26.40 -6.64
CA VAL A 316 -35.46 -27.51 -7.19
C VAL A 316 -34.20 -27.00 -7.89
N GLU A 317 -34.30 -25.89 -8.64
CA GLU A 317 -33.17 -25.24 -9.30
C GLU A 317 -32.20 -24.64 -8.27
N THR A 318 -32.70 -23.99 -7.21
CA THR A 318 -31.87 -23.48 -6.09
C THR A 318 -31.11 -24.61 -5.42
N LEU A 319 -31.80 -25.71 -5.06
CA LEU A 319 -31.18 -26.89 -4.45
C LEU A 319 -30.07 -27.48 -5.35
N SER A 320 -30.32 -27.54 -6.66
CA SER A 320 -29.35 -28.02 -7.65
C SER A 320 -28.14 -27.08 -7.78
N ARG A 321 -28.38 -25.76 -7.74
CA ARG A 321 -27.33 -24.73 -7.75
C ARG A 321 -26.49 -24.70 -6.47
N LEU A 322 -27.07 -25.03 -5.31
CA LEU A 322 -26.35 -25.14 -4.03
C LEU A 322 -25.40 -26.35 -4.00
N ALA A 323 -25.85 -27.53 -4.45
CA ALA A 323 -24.96 -28.68 -4.59
C ALA A 323 -23.87 -28.44 -5.63
N SER A 324 -24.21 -27.76 -6.72
CA SER A 324 -23.27 -27.36 -7.77
C SER A 324 -22.19 -26.40 -7.25
N TRP A 325 -22.58 -25.35 -6.53
CA TRP A 325 -21.63 -24.45 -5.87
C TRP A 325 -20.80 -25.15 -4.79
N THR A 326 -21.36 -26.15 -4.10
CA THR A 326 -20.58 -26.97 -3.14
C THR A 326 -19.43 -27.70 -3.85
N CYS A 327 -19.65 -28.26 -5.05
CA CYS A 327 -18.57 -28.86 -5.85
C CYS A 327 -17.51 -27.82 -6.29
N ILE A 328 -17.95 -26.65 -6.76
CA ILE A 328 -17.05 -25.58 -7.23
C ILE A 328 -16.23 -25.00 -6.07
N LEU A 329 -16.85 -24.76 -4.92
CA LEU A 329 -16.20 -24.22 -3.73
C LEU A 329 -15.24 -25.24 -3.08
N ASN A 330 -15.54 -26.55 -3.15
CA ASN A 330 -14.57 -27.58 -2.75
C ASN A 330 -13.31 -27.56 -3.63
N ALA A 331 -13.49 -27.42 -4.95
CA ALA A 331 -12.38 -27.25 -5.87
C ALA A 331 -11.58 -25.99 -5.52
N ALA A 332 -12.27 -24.87 -5.28
CA ALA A 332 -11.63 -23.61 -4.99
C ALA A 332 -10.75 -23.65 -3.73
N ILE A 333 -11.27 -24.21 -2.63
CA ILE A 333 -10.52 -24.43 -1.38
C ILE A 333 -9.34 -25.40 -1.60
N SER A 334 -9.52 -26.41 -2.46
CA SER A 334 -8.48 -27.38 -2.82
C SER A 334 -7.36 -26.80 -3.71
N LEU A 335 -7.58 -25.63 -4.32
CA LEU A 335 -6.56 -24.86 -5.04
C LEU A 335 -5.86 -23.85 -4.11
N LEU A 336 -6.64 -23.10 -3.32
CA LEU A 336 -6.14 -22.05 -2.42
C LEU A 336 -5.23 -22.55 -1.29
N ASP A 337 -5.60 -23.65 -0.63
CA ASP A 337 -5.00 -24.06 0.65
C ASP A 337 -4.26 -25.41 0.53
N PRO A 338 -2.90 -25.44 0.54
CA PRO A 338 -2.10 -26.66 0.41
C PRO A 338 -2.18 -27.60 1.63
N GLU A 339 -2.86 -27.18 2.71
CA GLU A 339 -3.10 -27.98 3.91
C GLU A 339 -4.57 -28.38 4.09
N SER A 340 -5.47 -27.86 3.24
CA SER A 340 -6.90 -28.15 3.36
C SER A 340 -7.19 -29.65 3.36
N THR A 341 -7.87 -30.07 4.42
CA THR A 341 -8.34 -31.44 4.65
C THR A 341 -9.78 -31.65 4.17
N CYS A 342 -10.27 -30.80 3.25
CA CYS A 342 -11.59 -30.89 2.62
C CYS A 342 -11.70 -32.13 1.68
N ILE A 343 -11.67 -33.33 2.27
CA ILE A 343 -11.99 -34.61 1.63
C ILE A 343 -13.52 -34.77 1.58
N ALA A 344 -14.21 -33.68 1.26
CA ALA A 344 -15.61 -33.66 0.88
C ALA A 344 -15.67 -33.75 -0.65
N ALA A 345 -15.28 -34.91 -1.19
CA ALA A 345 -15.95 -35.38 -2.40
C ALA A 345 -17.41 -35.56 -1.99
N PRO A 346 -18.31 -34.60 -2.28
CA PRO A 346 -19.61 -34.63 -1.64
C PRO A 346 -20.31 -35.85 -2.22
N GLN A 347 -20.96 -36.62 -1.36
CA GLN A 347 -21.92 -37.62 -1.81
C GLN A 347 -23.19 -36.88 -2.26
N VAL A 348 -23.03 -35.99 -3.24
CA VAL A 348 -24.12 -35.46 -4.07
C VAL A 348 -24.88 -36.69 -4.52
N THR A 349 -26.13 -36.75 -4.15
CA THR A 349 -26.92 -37.97 -4.19
C THR A 349 -27.58 -38.15 -5.55
N ALA A 350 -27.80 -39.41 -5.93
CA ALA A 350 -28.03 -39.86 -7.31
C ALA A 350 -29.36 -39.40 -7.98
N GLU A 351 -29.97 -38.33 -7.46
CA GLU A 351 -31.22 -37.73 -7.96
C GLU A 351 -31.08 -36.22 -8.25
N MET A 352 -30.03 -35.52 -7.78
CA MET A 352 -29.82 -34.08 -8.06
C MET A 352 -29.53 -33.82 -9.54
N ILE A 353 -30.06 -32.72 -10.10
CA ILE A 353 -29.93 -32.39 -11.53
C ILE A 353 -28.82 -31.38 -11.80
N VAL A 354 -28.30 -31.36 -13.03
CA VAL A 354 -27.41 -30.28 -13.51
C VAL A 354 -28.22 -28.99 -13.64
N PRO A 355 -27.75 -27.83 -13.14
CA PRO A 355 -28.48 -26.56 -13.19
C PRO A 355 -28.93 -26.13 -14.59
N SER A 356 -30.06 -25.44 -14.65
CA SER A 356 -30.64 -24.86 -15.86
C SER A 356 -29.82 -23.68 -16.40
N ASN A 357 -30.03 -23.32 -17.68
CA ASN A 357 -29.42 -22.13 -18.29
C ASN A 357 -29.78 -20.86 -17.50
N ASP A 358 -28.85 -19.92 -17.38
CA ASP A 358 -29.02 -18.76 -16.50
C ASP A 358 -30.12 -17.78 -16.96
N SER A 359 -30.51 -17.81 -18.25
CA SER A 359 -31.68 -17.08 -18.75
C SER A 359 -33.02 -17.59 -18.21
N LEU A 360 -33.10 -18.84 -17.71
CA LEU A 360 -34.27 -19.33 -16.95
C LEU A 360 -34.21 -18.86 -15.49
N TRP A 361 -33.02 -18.86 -14.89
CA TRP A 361 -32.78 -18.44 -13.50
C TRP A 361 -32.90 -16.93 -13.27
N ARG A 362 -32.70 -16.12 -14.31
CA ARG A 362 -32.84 -14.65 -14.26
C ARG A 362 -34.15 -14.14 -14.86
N ALA A 363 -35.10 -15.03 -15.18
CA ALA A 363 -36.42 -14.64 -15.66
C ALA A 363 -37.14 -13.77 -14.59
N PRO A 364 -37.57 -12.54 -14.91
CA PRO A 364 -38.09 -11.61 -13.90
C PRO A 364 -39.50 -11.94 -13.40
N SER A 365 -40.24 -12.82 -14.09
CA SER A 365 -41.56 -13.30 -13.69
C SER A 365 -41.84 -14.71 -14.20
N ALA A 366 -42.87 -15.34 -13.63
CA ALA A 366 -43.38 -16.64 -14.08
C ALA A 366 -43.80 -16.62 -15.56
N GLU A 367 -44.37 -15.53 -16.07
CA GLU A 367 -44.77 -15.42 -17.49
C GLU A 367 -43.56 -15.37 -18.42
N GLU A 368 -42.47 -14.69 -18.05
CA GLU A 368 -41.24 -14.67 -18.86
C GLU A 368 -40.50 -16.01 -18.80
N TRP A 369 -40.50 -16.68 -17.63
CA TRP A 369 -40.00 -18.05 -17.50
C TRP A 369 -40.78 -19.03 -18.40
N ALA A 370 -42.12 -19.00 -18.40
CA ALA A 370 -42.96 -19.87 -19.22
C ALA A 370 -42.98 -19.51 -20.73
N GLN A 371 -42.42 -18.37 -21.12
CA GLN A 371 -42.17 -18.03 -22.53
C GLN A 371 -40.90 -18.71 -23.07
N ASN A 372 -39.96 -19.08 -22.21
CA ASN A 372 -38.62 -19.55 -22.59
C ASN A 372 -38.59 -21.07 -22.93
N LYS A 373 -39.54 -21.49 -23.77
CA LYS A 373 -39.95 -22.89 -24.00
C LYS A 373 -38.88 -23.80 -24.61
N GLU A 374 -37.90 -23.23 -25.32
CA GLU A 374 -36.81 -24.02 -25.90
C GLU A 374 -35.88 -24.57 -24.82
N TRP A 375 -35.54 -23.77 -23.81
CA TRP A 375 -34.76 -24.25 -22.67
C TRP A 375 -35.56 -25.18 -21.76
N GLN A 376 -36.88 -24.98 -21.63
CA GLN A 376 -37.78 -25.93 -20.95
C GLN A 376 -37.93 -27.29 -21.67
N ALA A 377 -37.56 -27.39 -22.96
CA ALA A 377 -37.60 -28.65 -23.71
C ALA A 377 -36.39 -29.57 -23.45
N TYR A 378 -35.33 -29.06 -22.80
CA TYR A 378 -34.18 -29.88 -22.42
C TYR A 378 -34.54 -30.76 -21.22
N LYS A 379 -34.22 -32.06 -21.33
CA LYS A 379 -34.42 -33.00 -20.23
C LYS A 379 -33.35 -32.78 -19.16
N PRO A 380 -33.71 -32.58 -17.88
CA PRO A 380 -32.72 -32.43 -16.82
C PRO A 380 -31.89 -33.71 -16.69
N VAL A 381 -30.57 -33.55 -16.71
CA VAL A 381 -29.62 -34.66 -16.57
C VAL A 381 -29.19 -34.77 -15.11
N ASN A 382 -29.03 -35.98 -14.58
CA ASN A 382 -28.54 -36.15 -13.22
C ASN A 382 -27.08 -35.70 -13.10
N LEU A 383 -26.79 -34.81 -12.14
CA LEU A 383 -25.47 -34.22 -11.92
C LEU A 383 -24.41 -35.27 -11.56
N VAL A 384 -24.76 -36.21 -10.69
CA VAL A 384 -23.84 -37.23 -10.18
C VAL A 384 -23.43 -38.21 -11.28
N GLU A 385 -24.41 -38.72 -12.02
CA GLU A 385 -24.16 -39.64 -13.14
C GLU A 385 -23.45 -38.93 -14.29
N THR A 386 -23.75 -37.65 -14.55
CA THR A 386 -23.00 -36.86 -15.54
C THR A 386 -21.53 -36.72 -15.12
N SER A 387 -21.25 -36.33 -13.87
CA SER A 387 -19.89 -36.27 -13.33
C SER A 387 -19.20 -37.63 -13.40
N ARG A 388 -19.86 -38.73 -12.97
CA ARG A 388 -19.30 -40.10 -13.04
C ARG A 388 -18.96 -40.55 -14.45
N ARG A 389 -19.76 -40.16 -15.45
CA ARG A 389 -19.51 -40.45 -16.87
C ARG A 389 -18.38 -39.58 -17.43
N VAL A 390 -18.33 -38.30 -17.10
CA VAL A 390 -17.21 -37.39 -17.43
C VAL A 390 -15.89 -37.90 -16.84
N PHE A 391 -15.87 -38.37 -15.58
CA PHE A 391 -14.72 -39.02 -14.92
C PHE A 391 -14.22 -40.32 -15.59
N VAL A 392 -14.93 -40.86 -16.60
CA VAL A 392 -14.48 -42.01 -17.41
C VAL A 392 -14.40 -41.70 -18.91
N GLY A 393 -14.46 -40.41 -19.29
CA GLY A 393 -14.35 -39.98 -20.69
C GLY A 393 -15.62 -40.21 -21.51
N VAL A 394 -16.78 -40.32 -20.87
CA VAL A 394 -18.09 -40.51 -21.52
C VAL A 394 -18.93 -39.24 -21.35
N PHE A 395 -19.18 -38.54 -22.45
CA PHE A 395 -19.85 -37.24 -22.44
C PHE A 395 -21.33 -37.34 -22.82
N PRO A 396 -22.19 -36.45 -22.29
CA PRO A 396 -23.59 -36.37 -22.71
C PRO A 396 -23.72 -35.75 -24.10
N THR A 397 -24.73 -36.19 -24.85
CA THR A 397 -25.07 -35.67 -26.19
C THR A 397 -26.13 -34.56 -26.13
N VAL A 398 -26.21 -33.84 -25.02
CA VAL A 398 -27.16 -32.75 -24.78
C VAL A 398 -26.42 -31.53 -24.24
N THR A 399 -26.87 -30.34 -24.62
CA THR A 399 -26.30 -29.07 -24.16
C THR A 399 -26.36 -28.98 -22.64
N ILE A 400 -25.25 -28.59 -22.01
CA ILE A 400 -25.15 -28.28 -20.58
C ILE A 400 -25.04 -26.76 -20.43
N SER A 401 -25.62 -26.20 -19.37
CA SER A 401 -25.53 -24.77 -19.01
C SER A 401 -24.10 -24.37 -18.59
N SER A 402 -23.76 -23.10 -18.67
CA SER A 402 -22.46 -22.55 -18.23
C SER A 402 -22.14 -22.92 -16.77
N PHE A 403 -23.11 -22.79 -15.86
CA PHE A 403 -22.94 -23.19 -14.47
C PHE A 403 -22.80 -24.72 -14.30
N GLY A 404 -23.48 -25.52 -15.13
CA GLY A 404 -23.31 -26.96 -15.19
C GLY A 404 -21.92 -27.38 -15.69
N LEU A 405 -21.37 -26.69 -16.70
CA LEU A 405 -20.00 -26.89 -17.18
C LEU A 405 -18.98 -26.56 -16.09
N LEU A 406 -19.15 -25.42 -15.40
CA LEU A 406 -18.33 -24.98 -14.27
C LEU A 406 -18.32 -26.02 -13.14
N THR A 407 -19.49 -26.60 -12.85
CA THR A 407 -19.65 -27.66 -11.85
C THR A 407 -18.89 -28.93 -12.22
N LEU A 408 -18.90 -29.32 -13.50
CA LEU A 408 -18.20 -30.51 -13.98
C LEU A 408 -16.67 -30.35 -13.95
N ILE A 409 -16.12 -29.17 -14.30
CA ILE A 409 -14.68 -28.93 -14.18
C ILE A 409 -14.26 -28.75 -12.71
N GLY A 410 -15.07 -28.12 -11.86
CA GLY A 410 -14.84 -28.10 -10.41
C GLY A 410 -14.80 -29.51 -9.81
N ALA A 411 -15.70 -30.40 -10.20
CA ALA A 411 -15.66 -31.81 -9.78
C ALA A 411 -14.39 -32.53 -10.26
N LEU A 412 -13.90 -32.25 -11.48
CA LEU A 412 -12.64 -32.77 -12.01
C LEU A 412 -11.43 -32.27 -11.21
N VAL A 413 -11.30 -30.96 -11.01
CA VAL A 413 -10.25 -30.34 -10.19
C VAL A 413 -10.23 -30.93 -8.78
N ALA A 414 -11.38 -30.99 -8.12
CA ALA A 414 -11.51 -31.54 -6.77
C ALA A 414 -11.10 -33.03 -6.70
N ASN A 415 -11.34 -33.82 -7.75
CA ASN A 415 -10.90 -35.22 -7.79
C ASN A 415 -9.37 -35.36 -7.96
N ILE A 416 -8.78 -34.54 -8.82
CA ILE A 416 -7.33 -34.51 -9.06
C ILE A 416 -6.62 -34.09 -7.76
N CYS A 417 -7.01 -32.95 -7.18
CA CYS A 417 -6.43 -32.44 -5.93
C CYS A 417 -6.66 -33.38 -4.73
N ALA A 418 -7.80 -34.08 -4.66
CA ALA A 418 -8.04 -35.05 -3.60
C ALA A 418 -7.16 -36.31 -3.73
N ARG A 419 -6.88 -36.79 -4.96
CA ARG A 419 -5.95 -37.92 -5.17
C ARG A 419 -4.50 -37.51 -4.94
N GLU A 420 -4.14 -36.31 -5.36
CA GLU A 420 -2.84 -35.67 -5.12
C GLU A 420 -2.51 -35.59 -3.61
N ARG A 421 -3.49 -35.26 -2.77
CA ARG A 421 -3.30 -35.09 -1.32
C ARG A 421 -3.30 -36.39 -0.51
N TYR A 422 -3.72 -37.53 -1.08
CA TYR A 422 -3.95 -38.77 -0.31
C TYR A 422 -2.76 -39.74 -0.28
N SER A 423 -1.57 -39.32 -0.74
CA SER A 423 -0.40 -40.19 -0.80
C SER A 423 0.32 -40.34 0.55
N PRO A 424 0.62 -41.57 1.02
CA PRO A 424 1.64 -41.77 2.03
C PRO A 424 3.04 -41.49 1.45
N GLU A 425 4.03 -41.37 2.33
CA GLU A 425 5.38 -40.88 2.02
C GLU A 425 6.13 -41.71 0.95
N MET A 426 6.83 -41.01 0.05
CA MET A 426 7.82 -41.54 -0.91
C MET A 426 7.34 -42.46 -2.06
N ALA A 427 6.31 -42.05 -2.79
CA ALA A 427 6.03 -42.56 -4.15
C ALA A 427 5.47 -41.46 -5.08
N PRO A 428 5.71 -41.50 -6.40
CA PRO A 428 5.09 -40.56 -7.34
C PRO A 428 3.56 -40.70 -7.34
N ILE A 429 2.88 -39.59 -7.11
CA ILE A 429 1.55 -39.56 -6.51
C ILE A 429 0.40 -39.90 -7.47
N LEU A 430 0.54 -39.54 -8.76
CA LEU A 430 -0.45 -39.84 -9.78
C LEU A 430 0.15 -40.81 -10.81
N ASP A 431 -0.41 -42.01 -10.90
CA ASP A 431 0.03 -43.03 -11.84
C ASP A 431 -0.32 -42.66 -13.30
N GLN A 432 0.49 -43.15 -14.24
CA GLN A 432 0.35 -42.81 -15.66
C GLN A 432 -1.02 -43.22 -16.25
N GLU A 433 -1.66 -44.25 -15.71
CA GLU A 433 -3.01 -44.68 -16.13
C GLU A 433 -4.06 -43.64 -15.70
N TYR A 434 -4.03 -43.19 -14.45
CA TYR A 434 -4.88 -42.12 -13.93
C TYR A 434 -4.62 -40.80 -14.66
N CYS A 435 -3.36 -40.41 -14.91
CA CYS A 435 -3.04 -39.21 -15.69
C CYS A 435 -3.63 -39.28 -17.09
N THR A 436 -3.40 -40.37 -17.82
CA THR A 436 -3.97 -40.61 -19.16
C THR A 436 -5.50 -40.71 -19.15
N LYS A 437 -6.11 -41.07 -18.01
CA LYS A 437 -7.57 -41.13 -17.84
C LYS A 437 -8.17 -39.74 -17.59
N MET A 438 -7.60 -38.95 -16.68
CA MET A 438 -8.06 -37.59 -16.40
C MET A 438 -7.81 -36.66 -17.59
N GLU A 439 -6.70 -36.82 -18.30
CA GLU A 439 -6.43 -36.11 -19.56
C GLU A 439 -7.56 -36.30 -20.59
N ARG A 440 -8.01 -37.55 -20.82
CA ARG A 440 -9.17 -37.84 -21.68
C ARG A 440 -10.49 -37.28 -21.12
N SER A 441 -10.64 -37.18 -19.80
CA SER A 441 -11.78 -36.54 -19.15
C SER A 441 -11.80 -35.02 -19.36
N LEU A 442 -10.64 -34.36 -19.25
CA LEU A 442 -10.46 -32.93 -19.48
C LEU A 442 -10.66 -32.57 -20.97
N GLN A 443 -9.99 -33.28 -21.88
CA GLN A 443 -10.14 -33.08 -23.34
C GLN A 443 -11.58 -33.23 -23.84
N GLY A 444 -12.34 -34.17 -23.27
CA GLY A 444 -13.74 -34.35 -23.64
C GLY A 444 -14.69 -33.32 -23.01
N TRP A 445 -14.39 -32.84 -21.80
CA TRP A 445 -15.09 -31.69 -21.21
C TRP A 445 -14.80 -30.41 -22.01
N GLU A 446 -13.55 -30.21 -22.44
CA GLU A 446 -13.10 -29.11 -23.29
C GLU A 446 -13.85 -29.11 -24.64
N ASN A 447 -14.07 -30.29 -25.23
CA ASN A 447 -14.90 -30.44 -26.43
C ASN A 447 -16.39 -30.17 -26.17
N LEU A 448 -16.89 -30.42 -24.96
CA LEU A 448 -18.26 -30.04 -24.58
C LEU A 448 -18.37 -28.52 -24.40
N TRP A 449 -17.39 -27.87 -23.76
CA TRP A 449 -17.29 -26.41 -23.65
C TRP A 449 -17.25 -25.75 -25.04
N ARG A 450 -16.42 -26.25 -25.97
CA ARG A 450 -16.38 -25.82 -27.40
C ARG A 450 -17.72 -25.89 -28.13
N SER A 451 -18.62 -26.79 -27.70
CA SER A 451 -19.94 -26.99 -28.30
C SER A 451 -21.03 -26.10 -27.71
N HIS A 452 -20.74 -25.36 -26.63
CA HIS A 452 -21.70 -24.49 -25.95
C HIS A 452 -21.94 -23.20 -26.76
N PRO A 453 -23.20 -22.72 -26.91
CA PRO A 453 -23.49 -21.51 -27.69
C PRO A 453 -22.79 -20.22 -27.20
N HIS A 454 -22.41 -20.16 -25.92
CA HIS A 454 -21.70 -19.02 -25.32
C HIS A 454 -20.16 -19.20 -25.29
N ALA A 455 -19.61 -20.14 -26.05
CA ALA A 455 -18.16 -20.32 -26.21
C ALA A 455 -17.60 -19.29 -27.22
N GLU A 456 -17.30 -18.08 -26.74
CA GLU A 456 -16.80 -16.99 -27.58
C GLU A 456 -15.38 -17.25 -28.12
N ARG A 457 -15.05 -16.65 -29.27
CA ARG A 457 -13.70 -16.77 -29.90
C ARG A 457 -12.62 -15.89 -29.25
N VAL A 458 -13.03 -14.97 -28.39
CA VAL A 458 -12.21 -14.11 -27.55
C VAL A 458 -12.96 -14.03 -26.23
N THR A 459 -12.30 -14.29 -25.10
CA THR A 459 -12.97 -14.31 -23.79
C THR A 459 -13.29 -12.90 -23.32
N SER A 460 -14.47 -12.39 -23.66
CA SER A 460 -15.00 -11.13 -23.13
C SER A 460 -15.82 -11.39 -21.86
N THR A 461 -15.71 -10.52 -20.86
CA THR A 461 -16.57 -10.53 -19.66
C THR A 461 -17.99 -10.04 -19.94
N GLN A 462 -18.32 -9.69 -21.19
CA GLN A 462 -19.54 -8.93 -21.54
C GLN A 462 -20.77 -9.80 -21.80
N HIS A 463 -20.59 -11.12 -22.02
CA HIS A 463 -21.66 -12.00 -22.49
C HIS A 463 -21.98 -13.21 -21.58
N ASP A 464 -20.99 -13.86 -20.96
CA ASP A 464 -21.21 -14.87 -19.90
C ASP A 464 -19.94 -15.05 -19.02
N PRO A 465 -19.93 -14.57 -17.76
CA PRO A 465 -18.76 -14.68 -16.89
C PRO A 465 -18.43 -16.14 -16.48
N LEU A 466 -19.44 -17.00 -16.36
CA LEU A 466 -19.24 -18.39 -15.92
C LEU A 466 -18.45 -19.21 -16.96
N MET A 467 -18.51 -18.81 -18.22
CA MET A 467 -17.72 -19.41 -19.31
C MET A 467 -16.22 -19.06 -19.20
N ALA A 468 -15.85 -17.96 -18.52
CA ALA A 468 -14.47 -17.62 -18.21
C ALA A 468 -13.96 -18.41 -16.99
N ASP A 469 -14.71 -18.41 -15.87
CA ASP A 469 -14.40 -19.21 -14.67
C ASP A 469 -14.17 -20.70 -15.01
N CYS A 470 -14.88 -21.21 -16.03
CA CYS A 470 -14.73 -22.55 -16.59
C CYS A 470 -13.31 -22.84 -17.11
N LEU A 471 -12.67 -21.87 -17.76
CA LEU A 471 -11.32 -22.00 -18.33
C LEU A 471 -10.23 -21.85 -17.25
N ASP A 472 -10.48 -21.02 -16.25
CA ASP A 472 -9.58 -20.83 -15.12
C ASP A 472 -9.43 -22.15 -14.32
N LEU A 473 -10.55 -22.81 -14.01
CA LEU A 473 -10.55 -24.16 -13.43
C LEU A 473 -9.97 -25.23 -14.38
N LEU A 474 -10.10 -25.09 -15.70
CA LEU A 474 -9.45 -26.00 -16.66
C LEU A 474 -7.91 -25.88 -16.59
N SER A 475 -7.38 -24.66 -16.48
CA SER A 475 -5.93 -24.44 -16.35
C SER A 475 -5.42 -25.07 -15.05
N SER A 476 -6.06 -24.75 -13.91
CA SER A 476 -5.73 -25.35 -12.61
C SER A 476 -5.85 -26.89 -12.60
N ALA A 477 -6.80 -27.47 -13.33
CA ALA A 477 -6.89 -28.92 -13.48
C ALA A 477 -5.64 -29.52 -14.14
N TYR A 478 -5.13 -28.91 -15.21
CA TYR A 478 -3.90 -29.36 -15.86
C TYR A 478 -2.65 -29.05 -15.02
N HIS A 479 -2.61 -27.91 -14.33
CA HIS A 479 -1.54 -27.57 -13.39
C HIS A 479 -1.37 -28.69 -12.34
N HIS A 480 -2.46 -29.04 -11.64
CA HIS A 480 -2.43 -30.06 -10.60
C HIS A 480 -2.27 -31.49 -11.13
N LEU A 481 -2.69 -31.78 -12.37
CA LEU A 481 -2.54 -33.12 -12.98
C LEU A 481 -1.09 -33.47 -13.33
N TYR A 482 -0.25 -32.50 -13.70
CA TYR A 482 1.13 -32.75 -14.16
C TYR A 482 2.23 -32.08 -13.32
N MET A 483 1.90 -31.09 -12.49
CA MET A 483 2.83 -30.34 -11.62
C MET A 483 2.27 -30.11 -10.20
N GLY A 484 1.32 -30.94 -9.74
CA GLY A 484 0.65 -30.75 -8.45
C GLY A 484 1.62 -30.66 -7.27
N GLN A 485 2.50 -31.65 -7.10
CA GLN A 485 3.48 -31.68 -5.99
C GLN A 485 4.35 -30.43 -5.95
N GLU A 486 4.87 -30.05 -7.11
CA GLU A 486 5.74 -28.91 -7.33
C GLU A 486 5.00 -27.61 -6.97
N LEU A 487 3.76 -27.47 -7.44
CA LEU A 487 2.89 -26.34 -7.14
C LEU A 487 2.49 -26.27 -5.65
N GLN A 488 2.28 -27.40 -4.95
CA GLN A 488 2.06 -27.38 -3.49
C GLN A 488 3.30 -26.90 -2.72
N ILE A 489 4.51 -27.29 -3.16
CA ILE A 489 5.76 -26.83 -2.54
C ILE A 489 5.91 -25.32 -2.74
N LEU A 490 5.70 -24.82 -3.96
CA LEU A 490 5.70 -23.38 -4.27
C LEU A 490 4.65 -22.61 -3.46
N LYS A 491 3.42 -23.14 -3.35
CA LYS A 491 2.34 -22.56 -2.53
C LYS A 491 2.66 -22.53 -1.03
N ARG A 492 3.52 -23.42 -0.52
CA ARG A 492 3.99 -23.41 0.88
C ARG A 492 5.12 -22.41 1.10
N ILE A 493 6.12 -22.41 0.21
CA ILE A 493 7.21 -21.40 0.21
C ILE A 493 6.62 -19.98 0.15
N SER A 494 5.62 -19.77 -0.70
CA SER A 494 4.88 -18.51 -0.86
C SER A 494 3.97 -18.10 0.31
N LYS A 495 3.77 -18.95 1.33
CA LYS A 495 2.91 -18.65 2.49
C LYS A 495 3.68 -18.57 3.81
N GLU A 496 4.88 -19.13 3.87
CA GLU A 496 5.74 -19.11 5.06
C GLU A 496 7.17 -18.66 4.70
N PRO A 497 7.41 -17.34 4.54
CA PRO A 497 8.77 -16.81 4.40
C PRO A 497 9.64 -17.27 5.58
N GLY A 498 10.65 -18.09 5.26
CA GLY A 498 11.53 -18.74 6.24
C GLY A 498 11.33 -20.25 6.40
N CYS A 499 10.38 -20.89 5.72
CA CYS A 499 10.28 -22.36 5.72
C CYS A 499 11.53 -23.01 5.09
N HIS A 500 11.95 -24.17 5.61
CA HIS A 500 13.17 -24.86 5.16
C HIS A 500 12.96 -25.78 3.93
N LEU A 501 11.92 -25.53 3.12
CA LEU A 501 11.66 -26.28 1.90
C LEU A 501 12.51 -25.74 0.76
N GLN A 502 13.17 -26.63 0.00
CA GLN A 502 13.84 -26.26 -1.24
C GLN A 502 12.83 -26.19 -2.39
N ALA A 503 13.06 -25.28 -3.35
CA ALA A 503 12.30 -25.23 -4.59
C ALA A 503 12.40 -26.58 -5.34
N PRO A 504 11.31 -27.06 -5.98
CA PRO A 504 11.31 -28.38 -6.60
C PRO A 504 12.19 -28.43 -7.85
N SER A 505 12.80 -29.59 -8.10
CA SER A 505 13.47 -29.90 -9.36
C SER A 505 12.47 -30.12 -10.50
N LEU A 506 12.93 -30.06 -11.76
CA LEU A 506 12.10 -30.41 -12.91
C LEU A 506 11.43 -31.80 -12.75
N PRO A 507 10.12 -31.94 -13.01
CA PRO A 507 9.45 -33.23 -13.07
C PRO A 507 10.06 -34.16 -14.12
N THR A 508 10.09 -35.47 -13.83
CA THR A 508 10.51 -36.50 -14.78
C THR A 508 9.46 -36.83 -15.85
N ASN A 509 8.32 -36.12 -15.85
CA ASN A 509 7.23 -36.26 -16.80
C ASN A 509 7.19 -35.05 -17.75
N THR A 510 7.55 -35.25 -19.02
CA THR A 510 7.67 -34.22 -20.07
C THR A 510 6.42 -33.34 -20.26
N LYS A 511 5.25 -33.81 -19.80
CA LYS A 511 4.00 -33.01 -19.78
C LYS A 511 4.05 -31.76 -18.89
N PHE A 512 5.10 -31.55 -18.09
CA PHE A 512 5.35 -30.27 -17.43
C PHE A 512 5.45 -29.10 -18.44
N LEU A 513 5.98 -29.35 -19.65
CA LEU A 513 6.02 -28.35 -20.74
C LEU A 513 4.63 -27.91 -21.21
N VAL A 514 3.65 -28.82 -21.19
CA VAL A 514 2.25 -28.52 -21.55
C VAL A 514 1.64 -27.55 -20.52
N VAL A 515 1.95 -27.74 -19.22
CA VAL A 515 1.52 -26.83 -18.15
C VAL A 515 2.13 -25.44 -18.30
N ILE A 516 3.43 -25.34 -18.58
CA ILE A 516 4.10 -24.05 -18.79
C ILE A 516 3.55 -23.34 -20.04
N LYS A 517 3.27 -24.07 -21.13
CA LYS A 517 2.63 -23.53 -22.34
C LYS A 517 1.23 -22.98 -22.03
N TYR A 518 0.43 -23.68 -21.23
CA TYR A 518 -0.88 -23.15 -20.80
C TYR A 518 -0.74 -21.90 -19.92
N ALA A 519 0.16 -21.94 -18.93
CA ALA A 519 0.41 -20.82 -18.03
C ALA A 519 0.83 -19.55 -18.81
N THR A 520 1.82 -19.66 -19.70
CA THR A 520 2.28 -18.54 -20.54
C THR A 520 1.21 -18.09 -21.54
N THR A 521 0.42 -18.99 -22.14
CA THR A 521 -0.69 -18.62 -23.04
C THR A 521 -1.82 -17.90 -22.29
N ALA A 522 -2.12 -18.30 -21.06
CA ALA A 522 -3.08 -17.62 -20.19
C ALA A 522 -2.59 -16.21 -19.81
N TRP A 523 -1.29 -16.07 -19.48
CA TRP A 523 -0.68 -14.76 -19.24
C TRP A 523 -0.77 -13.87 -20.49
N LEU A 524 -0.41 -14.37 -21.68
CA LEU A 524 -0.52 -13.61 -22.95
C LEU A 524 -1.95 -13.14 -23.25
N ALA A 525 -2.98 -13.95 -22.97
CA ALA A 525 -4.37 -13.53 -23.14
C ALA A 525 -4.77 -12.40 -22.17
N ASN A 526 -4.29 -12.46 -20.93
CA ASN A 526 -4.51 -11.42 -19.92
C ASN A 526 -3.73 -10.13 -20.27
N THR A 527 -2.50 -10.25 -20.76
CA THR A 527 -1.71 -9.12 -21.26
C THR A 527 -2.43 -8.46 -22.42
N LYS A 528 -2.86 -9.21 -23.46
CA LYS A 528 -3.66 -8.73 -24.61
C LYS A 528 -5.00 -8.07 -24.25
N THR A 529 -5.50 -8.26 -23.04
CA THR A 529 -6.72 -7.61 -22.53
C THR A 529 -6.43 -6.21 -21.94
N GLY A 530 -5.15 -5.86 -21.77
CA GLY A 530 -4.66 -4.65 -21.14
C GLY A 530 -4.43 -4.85 -19.65
N ILE A 531 -3.18 -4.97 -19.18
CA ILE A 531 -2.91 -5.26 -17.76
C ILE A 531 -3.54 -4.21 -16.83
N ALA A 532 -3.35 -2.92 -17.15
CA ALA A 532 -3.97 -1.83 -16.41
C ALA A 532 -5.51 -1.75 -16.60
N HIS A 533 -6.11 -2.49 -17.53
CA HIS A 533 -7.57 -2.67 -17.63
C HIS A 533 -8.04 -3.78 -16.69
N VAL A 534 -7.37 -4.94 -16.74
CA VAL A 534 -7.61 -6.11 -15.88
C VAL A 534 -7.48 -5.74 -14.41
N GLN A 535 -6.35 -5.16 -13.98
CA GLN A 535 -6.11 -4.75 -12.58
C GLN A 535 -7.21 -3.84 -12.01
N ARG A 536 -7.66 -2.83 -12.78
CA ARG A 536 -8.70 -1.87 -12.33
C ARG A 536 -10.12 -2.45 -12.29
N LYS A 537 -10.34 -3.63 -12.87
CA LYS A 537 -11.63 -4.31 -12.95
C LYS A 537 -11.67 -5.63 -12.19
N ALA A 538 -10.53 -6.15 -11.73
CA ALA A 538 -10.45 -7.51 -11.22
C ALA A 538 -11.29 -7.79 -9.97
N ALA A 539 -11.58 -6.78 -9.15
CA ALA A 539 -12.47 -6.88 -8.01
C ALA A 539 -13.98 -6.83 -8.37
N LEU A 540 -14.34 -6.62 -9.64
CA LEU A 540 -15.70 -6.36 -10.11
C LEU A 540 -16.13 -7.19 -11.34
N GLU A 541 -15.20 -7.60 -12.21
CA GLU A 541 -15.50 -8.35 -13.46
C GLU A 541 -14.97 -9.79 -13.49
N PHE A 542 -14.22 -10.23 -12.47
CA PHE A 542 -13.82 -11.63 -12.31
C PHE A 542 -14.27 -12.17 -10.95
N GLY A 543 -14.74 -13.41 -10.94
CA GLY A 543 -15.11 -14.13 -9.73
C GLY A 543 -13.87 -14.52 -8.93
N GLY A 544 -14.07 -15.13 -7.76
CA GLY A 544 -12.96 -15.56 -6.91
C GLY A 544 -12.02 -16.59 -7.57
N LEU A 545 -12.43 -17.24 -8.66
CA LEU A 545 -11.69 -18.32 -9.33
C LEU A 545 -10.59 -17.80 -10.28
N GLY A 546 -10.85 -16.76 -11.06
CA GLY A 546 -9.86 -16.18 -11.99
C GLY A 546 -8.56 -15.72 -11.30
N PRO A 547 -8.62 -14.98 -10.18
CA PRO A 547 -7.45 -14.64 -9.39
C PRO A 547 -6.68 -15.88 -8.88
N MET A 548 -7.35 -16.99 -8.59
CA MET A 548 -6.66 -18.19 -8.12
C MET A 548 -5.89 -18.90 -9.24
N ALA A 549 -6.49 -19.03 -10.42
CA ALA A 549 -5.80 -19.60 -11.57
C ALA A 549 -4.61 -18.73 -12.02
N ALA A 550 -4.75 -17.40 -11.92
CA ALA A 550 -3.65 -16.46 -12.14
C ALA A 550 -2.52 -16.61 -11.11
N TYR A 551 -2.83 -16.78 -9.81
CA TYR A 551 -1.84 -17.01 -8.75
C TYR A 551 -0.98 -18.26 -9.04
N GLU A 552 -1.61 -19.36 -9.44
CA GLU A 552 -0.91 -20.59 -9.84
C GLU A 552 -0.08 -20.41 -11.09
N THR A 553 -0.64 -19.74 -12.10
CA THR A 553 0.02 -19.40 -13.37
C THR A 553 1.34 -18.67 -13.13
N ALA A 554 1.35 -17.67 -12.24
CA ALA A 554 2.56 -16.95 -11.86
C ALA A 554 3.59 -17.86 -11.18
N LEU A 555 3.20 -18.60 -10.14
CA LEU A 555 4.12 -19.50 -9.43
C LEU A 555 4.79 -20.50 -10.39
N ILE A 556 4.05 -21.03 -11.37
CA ILE A 556 4.55 -21.96 -12.39
C ILE A 556 5.57 -21.29 -13.32
N ILE A 557 5.24 -20.11 -13.88
CA ILE A 557 6.12 -19.40 -14.83
C ILE A 557 7.42 -18.98 -14.13
N LEU A 558 7.29 -18.39 -12.94
CA LEU A 558 8.42 -17.91 -12.15
C LEU A 558 9.34 -19.07 -11.74
N TRP A 559 8.79 -20.15 -11.17
CA TRP A 559 9.59 -21.34 -10.85
C TRP A 559 10.29 -21.94 -12.08
N TRP A 560 9.60 -22.04 -13.23
CA TRP A 560 10.22 -22.60 -14.43
C TRP A 560 11.39 -21.75 -14.94
N LEU A 561 11.24 -20.43 -14.90
CA LEU A 561 12.32 -19.50 -15.22
C LEU A 561 13.50 -19.65 -14.25
N SER A 562 13.24 -19.78 -12.94
CA SER A 562 14.27 -19.95 -11.89
C SER A 562 15.28 -21.06 -12.18
N LEU A 563 14.81 -22.13 -12.83
CA LEU A 563 15.59 -23.32 -13.18
C LEU A 563 16.50 -23.12 -14.39
N ARG A 564 16.26 -22.10 -15.22
CA ARG A 564 17.04 -21.82 -16.44
C ARG A 564 18.28 -20.96 -16.22
N GLN A 565 18.34 -20.18 -15.14
CA GLN A 565 19.49 -19.30 -14.82
C GLN A 565 20.63 -20.00 -14.06
N ASN A 566 20.38 -21.19 -13.49
CA ASN A 566 21.32 -21.92 -12.62
C ASN A 566 21.87 -23.22 -13.27
N PRO A 567 22.82 -23.15 -14.23
CA PRO A 567 23.35 -24.30 -14.97
C PRO A 567 24.27 -25.23 -14.15
N THR A 568 24.40 -25.03 -12.84
CA THR A 568 25.25 -25.81 -11.93
C THR A 568 24.54 -27.02 -11.30
N SER A 569 23.24 -27.20 -11.55
CA SER A 569 22.49 -28.40 -11.14
C SER A 569 22.97 -29.65 -11.90
N PRO A 570 23.38 -30.74 -11.20
CA PRO A 570 23.92 -31.91 -11.86
C PRO A 570 22.82 -32.85 -12.38
N ASN A 571 22.37 -32.64 -13.62
CA ASN A 571 22.06 -33.77 -14.50
C ASN A 571 22.23 -33.42 -15.99
N PRO A 572 23.15 -34.08 -16.73
CA PRO A 572 23.44 -33.76 -18.12
C PRO A 572 22.80 -34.72 -19.15
N GLY A 573 22.29 -34.15 -20.25
CA GLY A 573 22.08 -34.84 -21.53
C GLY A 573 20.69 -35.44 -21.78
N TYR A 574 20.34 -35.52 -23.07
CA TYR A 574 19.05 -35.95 -23.63
C TYR A 574 17.84 -35.06 -23.32
N ALA A 575 17.73 -33.96 -24.09
CA ALA A 575 16.41 -33.53 -24.57
C ALA A 575 16.10 -34.29 -25.88
N PRO A 576 14.94 -34.93 -26.03
CA PRO A 576 14.40 -35.36 -27.33
C PRO A 576 14.04 -34.15 -28.21
N VAL A 577 13.96 -34.36 -29.53
CA VAL A 577 13.62 -33.30 -30.51
C VAL A 577 12.27 -32.63 -30.19
N ASP A 578 11.29 -33.42 -29.73
CA ASP A 578 9.95 -32.95 -29.34
C ASP A 578 9.98 -31.96 -28.14
N GLU A 579 11.03 -31.97 -27.32
CA GLU A 579 11.19 -31.01 -26.21
C GLU A 579 11.80 -29.67 -26.66
N GLU A 580 12.72 -29.69 -27.63
CA GLU A 580 13.28 -28.45 -28.21
C GLU A 580 12.18 -27.61 -28.87
N GLU A 581 11.30 -28.22 -29.67
CA GLU A 581 10.14 -27.55 -30.26
C GLU A 581 9.17 -27.01 -29.20
N GLY A 582 8.91 -27.78 -28.13
CA GLY A 582 8.11 -27.32 -27.00
C GLY A 582 8.68 -26.08 -26.32
N PHE A 583 10.00 -26.02 -26.14
CA PHE A 583 10.69 -24.85 -25.60
C PHE A 583 10.69 -23.64 -26.54
N GLU A 584 10.85 -23.84 -27.85
CA GLU A 584 10.78 -22.74 -28.83
C GLU A 584 9.41 -22.06 -28.80
N ILE A 585 8.33 -22.83 -28.73
CA ILE A 585 6.96 -22.30 -28.66
C ILE A 585 6.73 -21.48 -27.39
N ILE A 586 7.19 -21.96 -26.22
CA ILE A 586 7.07 -21.22 -24.94
C ILE A 586 7.89 -19.91 -25.01
N ASN A 587 9.12 -19.97 -25.53
CA ASN A 587 9.96 -18.78 -25.68
C ASN A 587 9.33 -17.75 -26.65
N GLN A 588 8.64 -18.18 -27.71
CA GLN A 588 7.92 -17.27 -28.60
C GLN A 588 6.71 -16.64 -27.90
N ILE A 589 5.92 -17.39 -27.12
CA ILE A 589 4.80 -16.85 -26.34
C ILE A 589 5.30 -15.77 -25.36
N LEU A 590 6.46 -15.97 -24.72
CA LEU A 590 7.07 -14.93 -23.87
C LEU A 590 7.51 -13.69 -24.65
N LYS A 591 8.04 -13.83 -25.87
CA LYS A 591 8.34 -12.69 -26.76
C LYS A 591 7.08 -11.92 -27.13
N ASP A 592 5.99 -12.61 -27.46
CA ASP A 592 4.68 -12.00 -27.71
C ASP A 592 4.15 -11.24 -26.48
N ILE A 593 4.42 -11.72 -25.26
CA ILE A 593 4.04 -11.02 -24.02
C ILE A 593 4.83 -9.72 -23.84
N VAL A 594 6.15 -9.77 -24.02
CA VAL A 594 7.00 -8.57 -23.91
C VAL A 594 6.61 -7.52 -24.96
N GLN A 595 6.36 -7.92 -26.20
CA GLN A 595 5.87 -7.00 -27.24
C GLN A 595 4.50 -6.38 -26.88
N GLU A 596 3.56 -7.17 -26.38
CA GLU A 596 2.24 -6.65 -25.99
C GLU A 596 2.31 -5.71 -24.78
N LEU A 597 3.24 -5.96 -23.85
CA LEU A 597 3.57 -5.05 -22.75
C LEU A 597 4.12 -3.71 -23.28
N ASP A 598 5.10 -3.76 -24.19
CA ASP A 598 5.67 -2.58 -24.86
C ASP A 598 4.61 -1.76 -25.62
N GLU A 599 3.75 -2.42 -26.41
CA GLU A 599 2.67 -1.77 -27.18
C GLU A 599 1.62 -1.10 -26.28
N GLN A 600 1.48 -1.54 -25.03
CA GLN A 600 0.61 -0.93 -24.02
C GLN A 600 1.28 0.20 -23.22
N GLY A 601 2.56 0.49 -23.48
CA GLY A 601 3.35 1.45 -22.68
C GLY A 601 3.68 0.94 -21.28
N ILE A 602 3.68 -0.38 -21.08
CA ILE A 602 4.15 -1.07 -19.88
C ILE A 602 5.52 -1.67 -20.26
N PRO A 603 6.60 -0.88 -20.31
CA PRO A 603 7.80 -1.24 -21.05
C PRO A 603 8.39 -2.60 -20.63
N GLY A 604 8.92 -3.34 -21.59
CA GLY A 604 9.85 -4.44 -21.38
C GLY A 604 11.20 -3.91 -20.94
N ASP A 605 11.92 -4.69 -20.13
CA ASP A 605 13.11 -4.23 -19.40
C ASP A 605 14.33 -3.93 -20.31
N GLY A 606 14.24 -4.25 -21.62
CA GLY A 606 15.23 -3.89 -22.63
C GLY A 606 15.29 -2.41 -23.01
N ASP A 607 14.22 -1.62 -22.76
CA ASP A 607 14.23 -0.15 -22.88
C ASP A 607 13.70 0.54 -21.61
N ARG A 608 13.61 -0.21 -20.50
CA ARG A 608 13.47 0.38 -19.17
C ARG A 608 14.79 1.01 -18.75
N SER A 609 14.89 2.34 -18.88
CA SER A 609 15.41 3.08 -17.73
C SER A 609 14.45 2.84 -16.57
N VAL A 610 14.80 1.91 -15.69
CA VAL A 610 13.95 1.35 -14.64
C VAL A 610 13.17 2.44 -13.90
N MET A 611 11.85 2.27 -13.73
CA MET A 611 11.18 2.86 -12.56
C MET A 611 11.50 2.02 -11.32
N ALA A 612 12.80 1.96 -11.00
CA ALA A 612 13.23 1.83 -9.62
C ALA A 612 12.61 3.00 -8.84
N TYR A 613 12.48 2.87 -7.51
CA TYR A 613 12.16 4.05 -6.70
C TYR A 613 13.23 5.11 -6.97
N PRO A 614 12.87 6.29 -7.53
CA PRO A 614 13.81 7.14 -8.26
C PRO A 614 15.07 7.42 -7.43
N GLU A 615 16.21 6.88 -7.85
CA GLU A 615 17.37 6.80 -6.97
C GLU A 615 17.77 8.18 -6.41
N ASN A 616 18.11 8.21 -5.13
CA ASN A 616 18.61 9.40 -4.44
C ASN A 616 17.67 10.63 -4.58
N VAL A 617 16.35 10.49 -4.34
CA VAL A 617 15.41 11.63 -4.38
C VAL A 617 15.78 12.68 -3.34
N GLY A 618 15.93 13.93 -3.77
CA GLY A 618 16.19 15.03 -2.87
C GLY A 618 16.43 16.35 -3.60
N ILE A 619 17.25 17.21 -3.02
CA ILE A 619 17.51 18.56 -3.55
C ILE A 619 18.66 18.53 -4.58
N LYS A 620 18.32 18.77 -5.85
CA LYS A 620 19.23 18.78 -6.99
C LYS A 620 19.94 20.14 -7.17
N ALA A 621 19.22 21.23 -6.87
CA ALA A 621 19.71 22.59 -6.95
C ALA A 621 18.99 23.50 -5.96
N MET A 622 19.66 24.54 -5.47
CA MET A 622 19.06 25.56 -4.60
C MET A 622 19.36 26.97 -5.11
N GLU A 623 18.44 27.89 -4.83
CA GLU A 623 18.60 29.33 -4.94
C GLU A 623 17.96 29.99 -3.72
N ILE A 624 18.51 31.13 -3.30
CA ILE A 624 17.96 31.95 -2.22
C ILE A 624 17.75 33.38 -2.72
N TYR A 625 16.60 33.97 -2.41
CA TYR A 625 16.38 35.41 -2.48
C TYR A 625 16.51 36.01 -1.08
N ILE A 626 17.17 37.17 -1.02
CA ILE A 626 17.44 37.94 0.17
C ILE A 626 17.19 39.41 -0.17
N PRO A 627 16.39 40.15 0.62
CA PRO A 627 16.16 41.57 0.40
C PRO A 627 17.45 42.38 0.36
N GLY A 628 17.44 43.46 -0.41
CA GLY A 628 18.60 44.35 -0.61
C GLY A 628 19.00 45.18 0.62
N GLN A 629 18.22 45.13 1.70
CA GLN A 629 18.38 45.95 2.90
C GLN A 629 18.39 45.10 4.17
N CYS A 630 19.20 45.50 5.15
CA CYS A 630 19.24 44.88 6.47
C CYS A 630 19.53 45.89 7.59
N LEU A 631 19.02 45.61 8.80
CA LEU A 631 19.24 46.40 10.00
C LEU A 631 20.39 45.82 10.83
N ASP A 632 21.32 46.68 11.28
CA ASP A 632 22.36 46.28 12.25
C ASP A 632 21.78 46.15 13.66
N GLN A 633 21.89 44.97 14.24
CA GLN A 633 21.33 44.65 15.55
C GLN A 633 21.99 45.45 16.69
N SER A 634 23.25 45.88 16.52
CA SER A 634 23.97 46.73 17.47
C SER A 634 23.43 48.16 17.46
N LEU A 635 22.91 48.65 16.33
CA LEU A 635 22.19 49.93 16.24
C LEU A 635 20.77 49.79 16.81
N PHE A 636 20.11 48.65 16.57
CA PHE A 636 18.77 48.40 17.11
C PHE A 636 18.78 48.18 18.63
N GLU A 637 19.84 47.60 19.20
CA GLU A 637 20.09 47.57 20.64
C GLU A 637 20.09 48.98 21.25
N GLN A 638 20.76 49.95 20.60
CA GLN A 638 20.81 51.34 21.04
C GLN A 638 19.46 52.05 20.89
N HIS A 639 18.81 51.93 19.72
CA HIS A 639 17.51 52.56 19.46
C HIS A 639 16.40 52.06 20.39
N GLN A 640 16.40 50.75 20.73
CA GLN A 640 15.47 50.19 21.71
C GLN A 640 15.87 50.42 23.19
N GLY A 641 16.98 51.10 23.47
CA GLY A 641 17.42 51.43 24.83
C GLY A 641 17.80 50.21 25.67
N VAL A 642 18.31 49.14 25.06
CA VAL A 642 18.68 47.90 25.75
C VAL A 642 20.19 47.79 25.96
N SER A 643 20.60 46.86 26.84
CA SER A 643 22.02 46.58 27.08
C SER A 643 22.71 46.07 25.82
N ALA A 644 23.88 46.65 25.50
CA ALA A 644 24.75 46.16 24.43
C ALA A 644 25.03 44.65 24.59
N GLY A 645 24.98 43.90 23.50
CA GLY A 645 25.09 42.44 23.50
C GLY A 645 23.75 41.68 23.61
N LYS A 646 22.61 42.34 23.90
CA LYS A 646 21.32 41.64 24.11
C LYS A 646 20.86 40.86 22.87
N TYR A 647 21.10 41.38 21.66
CA TYR A 647 20.70 40.76 20.39
C TYR A 647 21.93 40.14 19.71
N THR A 648 23.04 40.88 19.66
CA THR A 648 24.30 40.44 19.06
C THR A 648 24.94 39.23 19.76
N VAL A 649 24.80 39.09 21.08
CA VAL A 649 25.30 37.94 21.86
C VAL A 649 24.16 37.10 22.45
N GLY A 650 23.10 37.74 22.96
CA GLY A 650 21.97 37.07 23.60
C GLY A 650 21.05 36.31 22.63
N LEU A 651 20.88 36.81 21.41
CA LEU A 651 20.21 36.10 20.30
C LEU A 651 21.20 35.54 19.28
N GLY A 652 22.43 36.06 19.24
CA GLY A 652 23.44 35.70 18.23
C GLY A 652 23.10 36.24 16.84
N LEU A 653 22.43 37.38 16.75
CA LEU A 653 22.03 38.01 15.47
C LEU A 653 22.83 39.29 15.27
N LYS A 654 23.52 39.41 14.13
CA LYS A 654 24.29 40.61 13.74
C LYS A 654 23.47 41.53 12.84
N TYR A 655 22.77 40.98 11.85
CA TYR A 655 21.89 41.73 10.94
C TYR A 655 20.52 41.06 10.82
N MET A 656 19.52 41.85 10.45
CA MET A 656 18.15 41.40 10.19
C MET A 656 17.70 41.92 8.82
N ASN A 657 17.35 41.03 7.89
CA ASN A 657 16.71 41.41 6.64
C ASN A 657 15.33 42.02 6.92
N PHE A 658 14.91 42.98 6.12
CA PHE A 658 13.54 43.46 6.12
C PHE A 658 13.10 43.86 4.72
N CYS A 659 11.78 43.90 4.53
CA CYS A 659 11.12 44.33 3.30
C CYS A 659 10.39 45.65 3.58
N ASN A 660 10.28 46.51 2.57
CA ASN A 660 9.33 47.64 2.60
C ASN A 660 7.97 47.20 1.99
N ASP A 661 7.19 48.12 1.42
CA ASP A 661 5.90 47.84 0.77
C ASP A 661 6.02 47.29 -0.68
N ARG A 662 7.23 47.29 -1.26
CA ARG A 662 7.54 46.75 -2.59
C ARG A 662 7.73 45.24 -2.63
N GLU A 663 7.84 44.56 -1.49
CA GLU A 663 8.13 43.12 -1.46
C GLU A 663 7.09 42.34 -0.66
N ASP A 664 6.66 41.20 -1.20
CA ASP A 664 5.81 40.24 -0.50
C ASP A 664 6.27 38.80 -0.77
N ALA A 665 5.64 37.83 -0.12
CA ALA A 665 6.01 36.42 -0.26
C ALA A 665 5.94 35.93 -1.72
N SER A 666 5.08 36.53 -2.56
CA SER A 666 4.99 36.21 -3.98
C SER A 666 6.10 36.87 -4.79
N SER A 667 6.46 38.12 -4.52
CA SER A 667 7.54 38.80 -5.24
C SER A 667 8.92 38.20 -4.93
N MET A 668 9.17 37.82 -3.67
CA MET A 668 10.37 37.07 -3.30
C MET A 668 10.41 35.67 -3.94
N ALA A 669 9.27 34.97 -3.96
CA ALA A 669 9.15 33.66 -4.60
C ALA A 669 9.34 33.71 -6.13
N LEU A 670 8.74 34.70 -6.81
CA LEU A 670 8.96 34.96 -8.23
C LEU A 670 10.45 35.20 -8.51
N THR A 671 11.13 35.96 -7.66
CA THR A 671 12.57 36.24 -7.79
C THR A 671 13.41 34.98 -7.59
N ALA A 672 13.16 34.20 -6.53
CA ALA A 672 13.89 32.98 -6.25
C ALA A 672 13.72 31.92 -7.35
N VAL A 673 12.49 31.67 -7.80
CA VAL A 673 12.21 30.70 -8.88
C VAL A 673 12.75 31.18 -10.22
N SER A 674 12.56 32.45 -10.60
CA SER A 674 13.10 33.00 -11.85
C SER A 674 14.63 32.96 -11.87
N SER A 675 15.30 33.21 -10.74
CA SER A 675 16.76 33.10 -10.64
C SER A 675 17.24 31.65 -10.63
N LEU A 676 16.51 30.71 -10.00
CA LEU A 676 16.78 29.27 -10.06
C LEU A 676 16.74 28.76 -11.50
N LEU A 677 15.62 29.00 -12.21
CA LEU A 677 15.43 28.58 -13.61
C LEU A 677 16.57 29.09 -14.50
N ARG A 678 16.93 30.38 -14.36
CA ARG A 678 17.99 31.04 -15.13
C ARG A 678 19.40 30.53 -14.79
N LYS A 679 19.78 30.43 -13.50
CA LYS A 679 21.15 30.05 -13.10
C LYS A 679 21.49 28.59 -13.40
N TYR A 680 20.49 27.71 -13.38
CA TYR A 680 20.65 26.28 -13.64
C TYR A 680 20.17 25.86 -15.03
N ASN A 681 19.76 26.82 -15.88
CA ASN A 681 19.26 26.60 -17.25
C ASN A 681 18.16 25.52 -17.32
N ILE A 682 17.19 25.61 -16.41
CA ILE A 682 16.08 24.67 -16.28
C ILE A 682 14.97 25.09 -17.26
N ASP A 683 14.59 24.20 -18.18
CA ASP A 683 13.41 24.38 -19.01
C ASP A 683 12.15 24.39 -18.12
N PRO A 684 11.29 25.43 -18.17
CA PRO A 684 10.01 25.44 -17.45
C PRO A 684 9.11 24.24 -17.74
N ASN A 685 9.22 23.58 -18.90
CA ASN A 685 8.47 22.36 -19.22
C ASN A 685 8.97 21.12 -18.46
N SER A 686 10.23 21.11 -18.00
CA SER A 686 10.85 20.01 -17.24
C SER A 686 10.42 19.94 -15.77
N ILE A 687 9.42 20.75 -15.38
CA ILE A 687 8.83 20.81 -14.03
C ILE A 687 7.40 20.25 -14.06
N GLY A 688 7.10 19.27 -13.23
CA GLY A 688 5.76 18.66 -13.10
C GLY A 688 5.00 19.05 -11.83
N ARG A 689 5.72 19.45 -10.76
CA ARG A 689 5.13 19.94 -9.51
C ARG A 689 5.76 21.27 -9.10
N LEU A 690 4.94 22.18 -8.59
CA LEU A 690 5.38 23.43 -7.97
C LEU A 690 4.61 23.63 -6.66
N GLU A 691 5.29 23.70 -5.52
CA GLU A 691 4.63 23.78 -4.21
C GLU A 691 5.30 24.81 -3.28
N VAL A 692 4.51 25.56 -2.51
CA VAL A 692 4.98 26.69 -1.69
C VAL A 692 4.68 26.48 -0.21
N GLY A 693 5.71 26.47 0.62
CA GLY A 693 5.61 26.67 2.06
C GLY A 693 5.65 28.15 2.41
N THR A 694 4.68 28.64 3.17
CA THR A 694 4.66 30.02 3.68
C THR A 694 3.73 30.15 4.90
N GLU A 695 3.99 31.11 5.77
CA GLU A 695 3.04 31.63 6.76
C GLU A 695 2.76 33.14 6.59
N SER A 696 3.16 33.70 5.45
CA SER A 696 3.07 35.12 5.09
C SER A 696 1.95 35.36 4.06
N LEU A 697 0.73 34.96 4.43
CA LEU A 697 -0.45 34.91 3.56
C LEU A 697 -0.84 36.29 3.01
N VAL A 698 -0.78 36.45 1.69
CA VAL A 698 -1.22 37.66 0.96
C VAL A 698 -2.69 37.62 0.52
N ASP A 699 -3.28 36.42 0.51
CA ASP A 699 -4.69 36.10 0.24
C ASP A 699 -5.06 34.87 1.10
N LYS A 700 -6.35 34.53 1.22
CA LYS A 700 -6.86 33.43 2.06
C LYS A 700 -7.32 32.20 1.27
N ALA A 701 -7.33 32.28 -0.06
CA ALA A 701 -7.79 31.23 -0.96
C ALA A 701 -6.93 31.13 -2.24
N LYS A 702 -6.41 32.25 -2.76
CA LYS A 702 -5.46 32.24 -3.86
C LYS A 702 -4.04 31.98 -3.35
N SER A 703 -3.52 30.80 -3.66
CA SER A 703 -2.15 30.38 -3.36
C SER A 703 -1.08 31.19 -4.10
N VAL A 704 0.05 31.46 -3.43
CA VAL A 704 1.29 32.00 -3.99
C VAL A 704 1.76 31.14 -5.17
N LYS A 705 1.57 29.81 -5.11
CA LYS A 705 1.79 28.88 -6.22
C LYS A 705 1.11 29.34 -7.52
N THR A 706 -0.11 29.86 -7.46
CA THR A 706 -0.86 30.38 -8.62
C THR A 706 -0.54 31.84 -8.97
N VAL A 707 0.47 32.44 -8.33
CA VAL A 707 1.15 33.64 -8.82
C VAL A 707 2.43 33.23 -9.57
N LEU A 708 3.09 32.16 -9.15
CA LEU A 708 4.32 31.65 -9.78
C LEU A 708 4.09 31.02 -11.17
N THR A 709 2.88 30.57 -11.50
CA THR A 709 2.56 30.00 -12.82
C THR A 709 2.85 30.96 -13.99
N GLN A 710 2.85 32.28 -13.74
CA GLN A 710 3.28 33.31 -14.71
C GLN A 710 4.71 33.11 -15.25
N LEU A 711 5.57 32.35 -14.55
CA LEU A 711 6.92 31.98 -15.02
C LEU A 711 6.94 30.77 -15.98
N PHE A 712 5.84 30.02 -16.05
CA PHE A 712 5.70 28.73 -16.77
C PHE A 712 4.70 28.83 -17.92
N GLU A 713 3.63 29.61 -17.75
CA GLU A 713 2.62 29.93 -18.78
C GLU A 713 3.23 30.39 -20.13
N PRO A 714 4.29 31.24 -20.18
CA PRO A 714 4.91 31.66 -21.44
C PRO A 714 5.62 30.54 -22.21
N ALA A 715 5.97 29.44 -21.54
CA ALA A 715 6.58 28.24 -22.14
C ALA A 715 5.53 27.18 -22.54
N GLY A 716 4.25 27.40 -22.19
CA GLY A 716 3.14 26.46 -22.41
C GLY A 716 2.87 25.49 -21.25
N ASN A 717 3.71 25.45 -20.21
CA ASN A 717 3.52 24.50 -19.10
C ASN A 717 2.46 24.99 -18.10
N THR A 718 1.24 24.53 -18.27
CA THR A 718 0.15 24.65 -17.28
C THR A 718 -0.11 23.36 -16.50
N SER A 719 0.53 22.25 -16.87
CA SER A 719 0.38 20.95 -16.21
C SER A 719 1.35 20.87 -15.03
N LEU A 720 0.98 21.55 -13.94
CA LEU A 720 1.80 21.69 -12.74
C LEU A 720 0.99 21.32 -11.49
N GLU A 721 1.35 20.22 -10.83
CA GLU A 721 0.83 19.85 -9.51
C GLU A 721 1.29 20.81 -8.39
N GLY A 722 0.82 20.58 -7.16
CA GLY A 722 1.16 21.37 -5.97
C GLY A 722 0.33 22.66 -5.79
N ILE A 723 0.33 23.20 -4.56
CA ILE A 723 -0.38 24.42 -4.13
C ILE A 723 0.45 25.14 -3.05
N ASP A 724 -0.17 25.86 -2.10
CA ASP A 724 0.49 26.33 -0.88
C ASP A 724 0.21 25.36 0.28
N THR A 725 1.17 25.21 1.20
CA THR A 725 1.04 24.41 2.43
C THR A 725 1.55 25.19 3.65
N VAL A 726 0.79 25.14 4.75
CA VAL A 726 0.85 26.14 5.83
C VAL A 726 0.77 25.48 7.20
N ASN A 727 1.86 25.52 7.97
CA ASN A 727 1.85 25.40 9.43
C ASN A 727 3.04 26.16 10.01
N ALA A 728 2.91 27.49 10.13
CA ALA A 728 4.00 28.37 10.54
C ALA A 728 5.31 28.05 9.77
N CYS A 729 6.45 28.12 10.44
CA CYS A 729 7.78 27.85 9.90
C CYS A 729 8.01 26.40 9.38
N TYR A 730 7.06 25.47 9.56
CA TYR A 730 7.17 24.09 9.05
C TYR A 730 6.74 23.95 7.57
N GLY A 731 6.00 24.92 7.02
CA GLY A 731 5.42 24.84 5.67
C GLY A 731 6.40 24.44 4.56
N GLY A 732 7.63 24.98 4.57
CA GLY A 732 8.66 24.62 3.59
C GLY A 732 9.09 23.15 3.63
N THR A 733 9.11 22.55 4.82
CA THR A 733 9.40 21.12 5.02
C THR A 733 8.20 20.24 4.66
N SER A 734 6.98 20.72 4.88
CA SER A 734 5.78 20.07 4.33
C SER A 734 5.85 20.01 2.80
N ALA A 735 6.16 21.12 2.14
CA ALA A 735 6.27 21.19 0.69
C ALA A 735 7.43 20.32 0.15
N LEU A 736 8.57 20.26 0.85
CA LEU A 736 9.68 19.38 0.49
C LEU A 736 9.28 17.90 0.56
N PHE A 737 8.64 17.46 1.65
CA PHE A 737 8.16 16.08 1.75
C PHE A 737 7.08 15.77 0.72
N ASN A 738 6.14 16.68 0.44
CA ASN A 738 5.13 16.48 -0.59
C ASN A 738 5.74 16.38 -2.00
N ALA A 739 6.84 17.09 -2.27
CA ALA A 739 7.56 16.99 -3.53
C ALA A 739 8.38 15.70 -3.66
N VAL A 740 9.09 15.29 -2.60
CA VAL A 740 9.83 14.02 -2.57
C VAL A 740 8.85 12.84 -2.70
N ASN A 741 7.82 12.78 -1.86
CA ASN A 741 6.76 11.78 -1.94
C ASN A 741 6.06 11.73 -3.32
N TRP A 742 5.95 12.86 -4.04
CA TRP A 742 5.37 12.89 -5.39
C TRP A 742 6.31 12.29 -6.43
N VAL A 743 7.62 12.59 -6.36
CA VAL A 743 8.64 11.95 -7.21
C VAL A 743 8.73 10.45 -6.93
N GLU A 744 8.64 10.04 -5.66
CA GLU A 744 8.60 8.65 -5.21
C GLU A 744 7.24 7.94 -5.49
N SER A 745 6.29 8.58 -6.20
CA SER A 745 4.95 8.01 -6.43
C SER A 745 4.71 7.53 -7.85
N ARG A 746 3.76 6.60 -8.00
CA ARG A 746 3.15 6.21 -9.29
C ARG A 746 2.46 7.35 -10.06
N SER A 747 2.38 8.56 -9.48
CA SER A 747 1.87 9.78 -10.14
C SER A 747 3.00 10.68 -10.63
N TRP A 748 4.27 10.28 -10.47
CA TRP A 748 5.41 10.96 -11.05
C TRP A 748 5.39 10.83 -12.57
N ASP A 749 5.73 11.91 -13.27
CA ASP A 749 5.70 12.02 -14.74
C ASP A 749 7.09 12.22 -15.34
N GLY A 750 8.13 11.79 -14.62
CA GLY A 750 9.54 11.98 -14.99
C GLY A 750 10.08 13.40 -14.78
N ARG A 751 9.22 14.40 -14.55
CA ARG A 751 9.62 15.81 -14.42
C ARG A 751 10.09 16.15 -13.01
N ASN A 752 10.92 17.16 -12.86
CA ASN A 752 11.37 17.61 -11.54
C ASN A 752 10.24 18.37 -10.81
N ALA A 753 10.33 18.49 -9.49
CA ALA A 753 9.50 19.37 -8.68
C ALA A 753 10.28 20.65 -8.32
N ILE A 754 9.58 21.76 -8.12
CA ILE A 754 10.13 22.96 -7.46
C ILE A 754 9.39 23.20 -6.14
N VAL A 755 10.16 23.32 -5.07
CA VAL A 755 9.69 23.64 -3.73
C VAL A 755 10.14 25.04 -3.38
N VAL A 756 9.24 25.88 -2.88
CA VAL A 756 9.55 27.26 -2.49
C VAL A 756 9.19 27.47 -1.02
N ALA A 757 10.09 28.02 -0.23
CA ALA A 757 9.82 28.49 1.13
C ALA A 757 10.00 30.02 1.14
N SER A 758 8.97 30.80 1.46
CA SER A 758 8.99 32.27 1.29
C SER A 758 8.23 32.99 2.39
N ASP A 759 8.91 33.85 3.16
CA ASP A 759 8.32 34.49 4.33
C ASP A 759 8.94 35.84 4.73
N ILE A 760 8.12 36.68 5.36
CA ILE A 760 8.50 37.96 5.98
C ILE A 760 8.09 37.91 7.46
N ALA A 761 9.08 37.83 8.34
CA ALA A 761 8.91 37.68 9.78
C ALA A 761 8.89 39.04 10.48
N MET A 762 7.71 39.45 10.93
CA MET A 762 7.49 40.73 11.60
C MET A 762 6.69 40.58 12.89
N TYR A 763 7.03 41.40 13.87
CA TYR A 763 6.51 41.35 15.24
C TYR A 763 6.12 42.75 15.71
N LYS A 764 5.19 42.81 16.66
CA LYS A 764 4.70 44.07 17.25
C LYS A 764 5.42 44.40 18.56
N GLU A 765 5.70 43.38 19.36
CA GLU A 765 6.27 43.47 20.68
C GLU A 765 7.77 43.79 20.57
N ALA A 766 8.22 44.88 21.21
CA ALA A 766 9.60 45.36 21.08
C ALA A 766 10.67 44.30 21.42
N ALA A 767 10.36 43.34 22.30
CA ALA A 767 11.24 42.23 22.66
C ALA A 767 11.38 41.15 21.55
N SER A 768 10.40 41.02 20.66
CA SER A 768 10.36 40.03 19.57
C SER A 768 10.73 40.61 18.20
N ARG A 769 10.64 41.93 18.02
CA ARG A 769 11.10 42.63 16.79
C ARG A 769 12.54 42.29 16.35
N PRO A 770 13.53 42.11 17.25
CA PRO A 770 14.89 41.70 16.88
C PRO A 770 15.01 40.29 16.29
N THR A 771 13.99 39.44 16.46
CA THR A 771 13.92 38.09 15.84
C THR A 771 13.05 38.06 14.58
N GLY A 772 12.80 39.22 13.97
CA GLY A 772 12.26 39.30 12.61
C GLY A 772 13.28 38.88 11.55
N GLY A 773 12.91 39.07 10.29
CA GLY A 773 13.73 38.71 9.13
C GLY A 773 12.87 38.61 7.87
N ALA A 774 13.50 38.32 6.74
CA ALA A 774 12.82 38.09 5.47
C ALA A 774 13.73 37.31 4.50
N GLY A 775 13.12 36.53 3.62
CA GLY A 775 13.82 35.82 2.55
C GLY A 775 12.97 34.72 1.93
N CYS A 776 13.51 34.11 0.86
CA CYS A 776 12.88 32.99 0.17
C CYS A 776 13.94 32.01 -0.31
N VAL A 777 13.70 30.70 -0.21
CA VAL A 777 14.53 29.65 -0.81
C VAL A 777 13.69 28.88 -1.83
N ALA A 778 14.25 28.66 -3.03
CA ALA A 778 13.69 27.77 -4.04
C ALA A 778 14.62 26.55 -4.23
N MET A 779 14.03 25.36 -4.29
CA MET A 779 14.73 24.08 -4.36
C MET A 779 14.19 23.27 -5.54
N LEU A 780 15.08 22.81 -6.42
CA LEU A 780 14.75 21.81 -7.45
C LEU A 780 14.84 20.42 -6.81
N VAL A 781 13.79 19.61 -6.93
CA VAL A 781 13.66 18.29 -6.31
C VAL A 781 13.42 17.22 -7.37
N GLY A 782 14.05 16.06 -7.23
CA GLY A 782 13.93 14.94 -8.18
C GLY A 782 14.97 13.82 -7.92
N PRO A 783 15.04 12.81 -8.81
CA PRO A 783 16.05 11.75 -8.74
C PRO A 783 17.47 12.29 -8.94
N ASN A 784 18.46 11.52 -8.50
CA ASN A 784 19.89 11.79 -8.62
C ASN A 784 20.24 13.17 -8.04
N ALA A 785 19.75 13.43 -6.83
CA ALA A 785 19.96 14.69 -6.14
C ALA A 785 21.25 14.70 -5.32
N LEU A 786 21.98 15.81 -5.41
CA LEU A 786 23.23 16.08 -4.67
C LEU A 786 23.05 16.03 -3.15
N LEU A 787 21.83 16.30 -2.68
CA LEU A 787 21.38 16.21 -1.29
C LEU A 787 20.14 15.30 -1.22
N SER A 788 20.36 13.99 -1.25
CA SER A 788 19.29 12.96 -1.16
C SER A 788 18.61 13.01 0.21
N MET A 789 17.31 12.69 0.28
CA MET A 789 16.63 12.42 1.55
C MET A 789 16.95 11.00 2.05
N GLU A 790 16.88 10.82 3.37
CA GLU A 790 17.08 9.53 4.05
C GLU A 790 15.78 9.08 4.74
N PRO A 791 14.91 8.27 4.09
CA PRO A 791 13.59 7.92 4.63
C PRO A 791 13.62 7.19 5.98
N ALA A 792 14.65 6.37 6.21
CA ALA A 792 14.87 5.68 7.48
C ALA A 792 15.16 6.65 8.64
N LEU A 793 15.89 7.74 8.37
CA LEU A 793 16.33 8.72 9.36
C LEU A 793 15.34 9.90 9.48
N LYS A 794 14.06 9.60 9.78
CA LYS A 794 12.97 10.60 9.84
C LYS A 794 12.04 10.40 11.04
N GLY A 795 12.16 11.24 12.07
CA GLY A 795 11.29 11.29 13.27
C GLY A 795 10.44 12.56 13.32
N THR A 796 9.12 12.41 13.44
CA THR A 796 8.13 13.50 13.35
C THR A 796 7.36 13.66 14.66
N PHE A 797 7.16 14.90 15.12
CA PHE A 797 6.34 15.20 16.29
C PHE A 797 5.38 16.36 16.00
N MET A 798 4.10 16.18 16.30
CA MET A 798 3.05 17.20 16.14
C MET A 798 2.08 17.10 17.32
N THR A 799 1.61 18.23 17.82
CA THR A 799 0.63 18.31 18.93
C THR A 799 -0.02 19.70 18.96
N HIS A 800 -1.12 19.88 19.68
CA HIS A 800 -1.82 21.15 19.75
C HIS A 800 -1.23 22.09 20.82
N ALA A 801 -0.84 23.30 20.42
CA ALA A 801 -0.41 24.38 21.30
C ALA A 801 -0.82 25.76 20.75
N TYR A 802 -0.66 26.81 21.58
CA TYR A 802 -0.87 28.22 21.23
C TYR A 802 0.40 29.06 21.48
N ASP A 803 1.57 28.49 21.20
CA ASP A 803 2.88 29.08 21.51
C ASP A 803 3.22 30.31 20.63
N PHE A 804 2.80 30.27 19.37
CA PHE A 804 2.81 31.36 18.39
C PHE A 804 1.74 31.07 17.34
N TYR A 805 0.91 32.06 17.00
CA TYR A 805 -0.17 31.91 16.03
C TYR A 805 -0.66 33.27 15.50
N LYS A 806 -1.29 33.29 14.32
CA LYS A 806 -1.81 34.50 13.63
C LYS A 806 -3.35 34.47 13.55
N PRO A 807 -4.09 34.80 14.63
CA PRO A 807 -5.56 34.70 14.64
C PRO A 807 -6.27 35.92 14.04
N ASP A 808 -5.66 37.11 14.10
CA ASP A 808 -6.24 38.32 13.50
C ASP A 808 -5.82 38.43 12.03
N LEU A 809 -6.70 37.97 11.14
CA LEU A 809 -6.51 38.00 9.68
C LEU A 809 -6.44 39.43 9.08
N LYS A 810 -6.48 40.49 9.89
CA LYS A 810 -6.23 41.89 9.49
C LYS A 810 -4.85 42.40 9.89
N ALA A 811 -4.10 41.66 10.72
CA ALA A 811 -2.76 41.99 11.15
C ALA A 811 -1.76 40.98 10.55
N GLU A 812 -0.58 41.47 10.18
CA GLU A 812 0.55 40.59 9.80
C GLU A 812 1.25 40.00 11.04
N PHE A 813 1.08 40.66 12.19
CA PHE A 813 1.72 40.32 13.45
C PHE A 813 1.11 39.06 14.11
N PRO A 814 1.95 38.11 14.57
CA PRO A 814 1.53 36.97 15.37
C PRO A 814 1.20 37.39 16.81
N LEU A 815 0.35 36.61 17.48
CA LEU A 815 0.40 36.49 18.93
C LEU A 815 1.49 35.48 19.28
N VAL A 816 2.35 35.80 20.26
CA VAL A 816 3.49 34.97 20.65
C VAL A 816 3.69 34.98 22.16
N ASN A 817 3.83 33.78 22.75
CA ASN A 817 4.30 33.63 24.12
C ASN A 817 5.71 33.02 24.11
N GLY A 818 6.73 33.88 24.03
CA GLY A 818 8.11 33.45 23.83
C GLY A 818 8.68 32.48 24.89
N HIS A 819 8.07 32.37 26.07
CA HIS A 819 8.41 31.32 27.04
C HIS A 819 7.84 29.95 26.65
N GLU A 820 6.60 29.91 26.16
CA GLU A 820 5.98 28.70 25.63
C GLU A 820 6.59 28.30 24.28
N SER A 821 6.91 29.24 23.39
CA SER A 821 7.57 28.92 22.11
C SER A 821 8.93 28.25 22.33
N LEU A 822 9.70 28.69 23.34
CA LEU A 822 10.97 28.04 23.71
C LEU A 822 10.77 26.66 24.35
N HIS A 823 9.74 26.49 25.18
CA HIS A 823 9.38 25.18 25.74
C HIS A 823 8.97 24.20 24.63
N TRP A 824 8.02 24.59 23.78
CA TRP A 824 7.51 23.74 22.71
C TRP A 824 8.54 23.43 21.63
N TYR A 825 9.44 24.36 21.29
CA TYR A 825 10.58 24.07 20.41
C TYR A 825 11.46 22.94 20.97
N MET A 826 11.80 22.98 22.27
CA MET A 826 12.63 21.94 22.89
C MET A 826 11.87 20.62 23.06
N SER A 827 10.60 20.66 23.43
CA SER A 827 9.75 19.46 23.50
C SER A 827 9.55 18.79 22.13
N ALA A 828 9.44 19.60 21.07
CA ALA A 828 9.38 19.12 19.69
C ALA A 828 10.68 18.45 19.24
N LEU A 829 11.82 19.02 19.63
CA LEU A 829 13.14 18.45 19.36
C LEU A 829 13.32 17.09 20.06
N ASP A 830 12.99 17.01 21.34
CA ASP A 830 13.01 15.77 22.11
C ASP A 830 12.08 14.70 21.49
N GLY A 831 10.84 15.09 21.16
CA GLY A 831 9.85 14.20 20.56
C GLY A 831 10.25 13.69 19.17
N CYS A 832 10.82 14.55 18.32
CA CYS A 832 11.35 14.12 17.01
C CYS A 832 12.54 13.17 17.16
N TYR A 833 13.42 13.45 18.13
CA TYR A 833 14.60 12.63 18.39
C TYR A 833 14.23 11.25 18.95
N GLU A 834 13.22 11.17 19.81
CA GLU A 834 12.68 9.91 20.32
C GLU A 834 12.05 9.06 19.20
N ARG A 835 11.17 9.65 18.36
CA ARG A 835 10.57 8.94 17.21
C ARG A 835 11.60 8.51 16.17
N LEU A 836 12.71 9.24 16.03
CA LEU A 836 13.84 8.84 15.18
C LEU A 836 14.57 7.64 15.79
N ARG A 837 14.88 7.68 17.09
CA ARG A 837 15.56 6.59 17.80
C ARG A 837 14.77 5.28 17.69
N GLU A 838 13.47 5.33 17.93
CA GLU A 838 12.56 4.18 17.80
C GLU A 838 12.66 3.49 16.43
N LYS A 839 12.80 4.26 15.34
CA LYS A 839 13.00 3.72 13.99
C LYS A 839 14.38 3.09 13.79
N VAL A 840 15.43 3.77 14.26
CA VAL A 840 16.82 3.26 14.16
C VAL A 840 16.98 1.99 14.99
N GLU A 841 16.37 1.93 16.18
CA GLU A 841 16.30 0.72 17.02
C GLU A 841 15.55 -0.41 16.30
N ALA A 842 14.37 -0.14 15.73
CA ALA A 842 13.56 -1.13 15.02
C ALA A 842 14.22 -1.66 13.73
N ALA A 843 14.98 -0.82 13.01
CA ALA A 843 15.81 -1.26 11.87
C ALA A 843 17.02 -2.08 12.35
N SER A 844 17.72 -1.63 13.40
CA SER A 844 18.88 -2.34 13.96
C SER A 844 18.52 -3.73 14.48
N HIS A 845 17.29 -3.96 14.96
CA HIS A 845 16.82 -5.28 15.37
C HIS A 845 16.51 -6.25 14.22
N ARG A 846 16.60 -5.82 12.94
CA ARG A 846 16.39 -6.68 11.76
C ARG A 846 17.69 -7.10 11.05
N GLY A 847 18.85 -6.68 11.57
CA GLY A 847 20.16 -7.13 11.10
C GLY A 847 21.13 -7.32 12.25
N ASN A 848 22.29 -7.94 12.01
CA ASN A 848 23.30 -8.20 13.05
C ASN A 848 24.14 -6.97 13.45
N GLY A 849 23.51 -5.80 13.55
CA GLY A 849 24.13 -4.54 13.93
C GLY A 849 24.04 -4.26 15.43
N GLN A 850 25.15 -3.90 16.07
CA GLN A 850 25.09 -3.26 17.39
C GLN A 850 24.53 -1.85 17.24
N GLY A 851 23.30 -1.62 17.71
CA GLY A 851 22.69 -0.29 17.74
C GLY A 851 23.54 0.69 18.55
N SER A 852 23.92 1.81 17.95
CA SER A 852 24.65 2.87 18.65
C SER A 852 23.72 3.62 19.58
N ASN A 853 24.07 3.68 20.87
CA ASN A 853 23.32 4.44 21.88
C ASN A 853 23.48 5.98 21.75
N ASN A 854 24.28 6.46 20.78
CA ASN A 854 24.54 7.88 20.55
C ASN A 854 23.98 8.30 19.17
N LEU A 855 22.70 8.66 19.12
CA LEU A 855 22.02 8.98 17.85
C LEU A 855 22.51 10.30 17.23
N LEU A 856 23.11 11.19 18.01
CA LEU A 856 23.71 12.43 17.51
C LEU A 856 24.99 12.16 16.70
N GLU A 857 25.63 11.01 16.94
CA GLU A 857 26.87 10.63 16.25
C GLU A 857 26.62 10.14 14.82
N THR A 858 25.38 9.76 14.49
CA THR A 858 24.89 9.46 13.12
C THR A 858 24.94 10.67 12.17
N PHE A 859 25.02 11.89 12.69
CA PHE A 859 25.01 13.13 11.90
C PHE A 859 26.40 13.80 11.87
N ASP A 860 27.02 13.88 10.69
CA ASP A 860 28.23 14.68 10.48
C ASP A 860 27.99 16.17 10.70
N TYR A 861 26.80 16.64 10.31
CA TYR A 861 26.37 18.03 10.45
C TYR A 861 24.92 18.11 10.96
N MET A 862 24.58 19.18 11.66
CA MET A 862 23.24 19.41 12.23
C MET A 862 22.76 20.84 11.92
N ALA A 863 21.75 20.95 11.07
CA ALA A 863 21.04 22.18 10.76
C ALA A 863 19.66 22.21 11.44
N PHE A 864 19.21 23.40 11.83
CA PHE A 864 17.98 23.61 12.59
C PHE A 864 17.20 24.80 12.01
N HIS A 865 15.88 24.83 12.18
CA HIS A 865 15.11 26.06 12.07
C HIS A 865 15.70 27.11 13.03
N THR A 866 16.15 28.25 12.48
CA THR A 866 16.92 29.26 13.21
C THR A 866 16.12 30.56 13.35
N PRO A 867 15.26 30.69 14.37
CA PRO A 867 14.57 31.95 14.69
C PRO A 867 15.50 32.95 15.40
N ASN A 868 16.60 32.45 15.98
CA ASN A 868 17.78 33.17 16.42
C ASN A 868 18.95 32.18 16.51
N CYS A 869 20.20 32.61 16.39
CA CYS A 869 21.33 31.67 16.41
C CYS A 869 21.59 31.07 17.81
N LYS A 870 21.16 31.75 18.88
CA LYS A 870 21.40 31.25 20.24
C LYS A 870 20.62 29.98 20.56
N ILE A 871 19.37 29.83 20.08
CA ILE A 871 18.59 28.60 20.32
C ILE A 871 19.27 27.37 19.72
N VAL A 872 19.90 27.49 18.55
CA VAL A 872 20.61 26.39 17.86
C VAL A 872 21.70 25.79 18.77
N SER A 873 22.47 26.64 19.46
CA SER A 873 23.47 26.15 20.44
C SER A 873 22.85 25.39 21.61
N LYS A 874 21.66 25.79 22.07
CA LYS A 874 20.91 25.12 23.15
C LYS A 874 20.33 23.79 22.67
N SER A 875 19.76 23.77 21.46
CA SER A 875 19.16 22.59 20.83
C SER A 875 20.18 21.49 20.59
N TYR A 876 21.36 21.83 20.06
CA TYR A 876 22.44 20.86 19.90
C TYR A 876 22.94 20.32 21.25
N GLY A 877 23.01 21.17 22.29
CA GLY A 877 23.25 20.72 23.67
C GLY A 877 22.14 19.82 24.22
N ARG A 878 20.86 20.07 23.87
CA ARG A 878 19.71 19.25 24.30
C ARG A 878 19.75 17.84 23.68
N LEU A 879 20.17 17.71 22.42
CA LEU A 879 20.41 16.39 21.81
C LEU A 879 21.50 15.61 22.56
N LEU A 880 22.60 16.27 22.93
CA LEU A 880 23.66 15.66 23.74
C LEU A 880 23.18 15.25 25.15
N TYR A 881 22.22 15.98 25.75
CA TYR A 881 21.57 15.59 27.00
C TYR A 881 20.70 14.33 26.83
N ASN A 882 19.99 14.20 25.71
CA ASN A 882 19.17 13.03 25.43
C ASN A 882 20.06 11.77 25.27
N ASP A 883 21.17 11.87 24.55
CA ASP A 883 22.17 10.78 24.48
C ASP A 883 22.76 10.45 25.87
N TYR A 884 23.15 11.44 26.68
CA TYR A 884 23.62 11.21 28.05
C TYR A 884 22.60 10.49 28.95
N LYS A 885 21.30 10.77 28.76
CA LYS A 885 20.20 10.16 29.51
C LYS A 885 19.94 8.69 29.11
N LEU A 886 20.23 8.34 27.85
CA LEU A 886 20.07 6.99 27.29
C LEU A 886 21.34 6.14 27.41
N SER A 887 22.51 6.78 27.47
CA SER A 887 23.83 6.14 27.50
C SER A 887 24.01 5.20 28.71
N SER A 888 24.14 3.90 28.42
CA SER A 888 24.49 2.86 29.38
C SER A 888 25.96 2.93 29.82
N ASP A 889 26.83 3.52 29.00
CA ASP A 889 28.19 3.86 29.40
C ASP A 889 28.17 4.94 30.49
N LYS A 890 29.03 4.76 31.48
CA LYS A 890 29.26 5.73 32.55
C LYS A 890 30.60 6.45 32.38
N SER A 891 31.59 5.82 31.74
CA SER A 891 32.96 6.31 31.63
C SER A 891 33.07 7.64 30.88
N ARG A 892 32.30 7.79 29.79
CA ARG A 892 32.16 9.07 29.05
C ARG A 892 31.60 10.23 29.88
N TRP A 893 30.97 9.96 31.03
CA TRP A 893 30.14 10.92 31.75
C TRP A 893 30.41 11.02 33.27
N GLU A 894 31.49 10.42 33.79
CA GLU A 894 31.81 10.35 35.23
C GLU A 894 31.97 11.73 35.91
N THR A 895 32.15 12.79 35.13
CA THR A 895 32.32 14.17 35.60
C THR A 895 31.01 14.94 35.75
N LEU A 896 29.86 14.33 35.43
CA LEU A 896 28.54 14.98 35.49
C LEU A 896 27.75 14.56 36.76
N PRO A 897 27.05 15.49 37.44
CA PRO A 897 26.21 15.13 38.57
C PRO A 897 25.09 14.14 38.19
N ASP A 898 25.00 12.99 38.88
CA ASP A 898 23.92 12.00 38.70
C ASP A 898 22.52 12.61 38.84
N GLU A 899 22.41 13.70 39.61
CA GLU A 899 21.21 14.52 39.79
C GLU A 899 20.59 14.98 38.45
N LEU A 900 21.40 15.21 37.41
CA LEU A 900 20.93 15.62 36.07
C LEU A 900 20.19 14.50 35.31
N ARG A 901 20.48 13.22 35.62
CA ARG A 901 19.68 12.06 35.14
C ARG A 901 18.38 11.91 35.93
N GLY A 902 18.36 12.33 37.19
CA GLY A 902 17.19 12.27 38.08
C GLY A 902 16.14 13.37 37.87
N LEU A 903 16.44 14.42 37.10
CA LEU A 903 15.49 15.50 36.81
C LEU A 903 14.22 14.99 36.10
N SER A 904 13.07 15.54 36.50
CA SER A 904 11.83 15.33 35.75
C SER A 904 11.94 15.97 34.36
N TYR A 905 11.12 15.50 33.42
CA TYR A 905 11.10 16.07 32.07
C TYR A 905 10.82 17.58 32.09
N GLU A 906 9.80 17.98 32.86
CA GLU A 906 9.39 19.38 33.05
C GLU A 906 10.44 20.27 33.70
N ASP A 907 11.26 19.72 34.61
CA ASP A 907 12.37 20.46 35.24
C ASP A 907 13.58 20.55 34.29
N SER A 908 13.82 19.49 33.50
CA SER A 908 14.92 19.45 32.53
C SER A 908 14.79 20.54 31.45
N LEU A 909 13.56 20.89 31.05
CA LEU A 909 13.26 21.96 30.09
C LEU A 909 13.41 23.37 30.68
N LYS A 910 13.46 23.50 32.01
CA LYS A 910 13.53 24.78 32.74
C LYS A 910 14.90 25.02 33.40
N SER A 911 15.72 23.98 33.51
CA SER A 911 17.03 24.02 34.16
C SER A 911 18.07 24.76 33.31
N LYS A 912 18.34 26.01 33.69
CA LYS A 912 19.46 26.82 33.15
C LYS A 912 20.84 26.21 33.45
N GLU A 913 20.93 25.37 34.48
CA GLU A 913 22.17 24.66 34.82
C GLU A 913 22.44 23.53 33.83
N LEU A 914 21.43 22.70 33.53
CA LEU A 914 21.49 21.68 32.48
C LEU A 914 21.83 22.34 31.14
N GLU A 915 21.13 23.41 30.74
CA GLU A 915 21.43 24.15 29.52
C GLU A 915 22.91 24.59 29.48
N LYS A 916 23.40 25.24 30.54
CA LYS A 916 24.78 25.74 30.61
C LYS A 916 25.80 24.60 30.57
N ILE A 917 25.54 23.48 31.24
CA ILE A 917 26.44 22.31 31.25
C ILE A 917 26.51 21.72 29.84
N PHE A 918 25.38 21.37 29.23
CA PHE A 918 25.38 20.69 27.94
C PHE A 918 25.81 21.57 26.77
N VAL A 919 25.52 22.87 26.78
CA VAL A 919 26.08 23.83 25.79
C VAL A 919 27.61 23.94 25.89
N ASN A 920 28.19 23.81 27.10
CA ASN A 920 29.64 23.80 27.28
C ASN A 920 30.27 22.46 26.88
N LEU A 921 29.64 21.33 27.23
CA LEU A 921 30.09 19.99 26.81
C LEU A 921 30.06 19.83 25.29
N SER A 922 28.99 20.30 24.65
CA SER A 922 28.80 20.21 23.21
C SER A 922 29.60 21.23 22.42
N LYS A 923 30.41 22.10 23.06
CA LYS A 923 30.98 23.30 22.42
C LYS A 923 31.85 23.00 21.19
N GLU A 924 32.79 22.06 21.31
CA GLU A 924 33.72 21.76 20.21
C GLU A 924 33.06 20.93 19.09
N SER A 925 32.10 20.06 19.41
CA SER A 925 31.33 19.34 18.39
C SER A 925 30.26 20.23 17.73
N PHE A 926 29.65 21.17 18.46
CA PHE A 926 28.81 22.23 17.90
C PHE A 926 29.61 23.07 16.89
N LYS A 927 30.83 23.48 17.26
CA LYS A 927 31.73 24.22 16.36
C LYS A 927 32.03 23.47 15.06
N ALA A 928 32.23 22.16 15.14
CA ALA A 928 32.51 21.33 13.97
C ALA A 928 31.25 20.99 13.13
N ARG A 929 30.10 20.74 13.78
CA ARG A 929 28.91 20.13 13.17
C ARG A 929 27.73 21.07 12.94
N ALA A 930 27.65 22.22 13.63
CA ALA A 930 26.47 23.08 13.64
C ALA A 930 26.75 24.60 13.55
N GLU A 931 27.93 25.08 13.93
CA GLU A 931 28.32 26.49 13.76
C GLU A 931 28.36 26.95 12.28
N PRO A 932 28.83 26.13 11.30
CA PRO A 932 28.73 26.48 9.87
C PRO A 932 27.28 26.71 9.40
N CYS A 933 26.30 26.06 10.03
CA CYS A 933 24.88 26.19 9.71
C CYS A 933 24.28 27.56 10.08
N ILE A 934 24.92 28.34 10.95
CA ILE A 934 24.40 29.64 11.44
C ILE A 934 25.15 30.88 10.92
N ALA A 935 26.21 30.68 10.11
CA ALA A 935 27.03 31.76 9.55
C ALA A 935 26.27 32.72 8.62
N ALA A 936 25.29 32.23 7.84
CA ALA A 936 24.36 33.09 7.10
C ALA A 936 23.14 33.52 7.94
N PRO A 937 22.43 32.65 8.69
CA PRO A 937 21.32 33.06 9.57
C PRO A 937 21.61 34.23 10.53
N THR A 938 22.81 34.33 11.11
CA THR A 938 23.19 35.48 11.97
C THR A 938 23.21 36.83 11.22
N LEU A 939 23.38 36.79 9.90
CA LEU A 939 23.36 37.95 9.00
C LEU A 939 21.97 38.21 8.41
N CYS A 940 20.97 37.37 8.67
CA CYS A 940 19.65 37.41 8.03
C CYS A 940 18.48 37.66 8.99
N GLY A 941 18.56 37.18 10.22
CA GLY A 941 17.38 37.03 11.08
C GLY A 941 16.51 35.84 10.65
N ASN A 942 15.28 35.79 11.14
CA ASN A 942 14.36 34.68 10.93
C ASN A 942 13.65 34.77 9.57
N MET A 943 13.84 33.77 8.69
CA MET A 943 13.09 33.65 7.42
C MET A 943 11.90 32.66 7.50
N TYR A 944 11.36 32.41 8.69
CA TYR A 944 10.32 31.39 8.97
C TYR A 944 10.56 30.07 8.22
N THR A 945 9.74 29.73 7.21
CA THR A 945 9.87 28.46 6.44
C THR A 945 11.20 28.32 5.72
N ALA A 946 11.80 29.42 5.27
CA ALA A 946 13.10 29.41 4.59
C ALA A 946 14.29 29.32 5.58
N SER A 947 14.08 29.47 6.89
CA SER A 947 15.18 29.56 7.87
C SER A 947 16.01 28.28 7.99
N LEU A 948 15.39 27.10 7.97
CA LEU A 948 16.12 25.81 7.95
C LEU A 948 16.94 25.67 6.67
N TYR A 949 16.41 26.09 5.53
CA TYR A 949 17.09 25.99 4.23
C TYR A 949 18.18 27.04 4.03
N CYS A 950 18.03 28.23 4.63
CA CYS A 950 19.12 29.19 4.81
C CYS A 950 20.25 28.60 5.67
N SER A 951 19.91 27.78 6.66
CA SER A 951 20.90 27.08 7.50
C SER A 951 21.63 25.95 6.75
N LEU A 952 20.93 25.22 5.86
CA LEU A 952 21.52 24.26 4.93
C LEU A 952 22.45 24.94 3.91
N ILE A 953 22.02 26.05 3.30
CA ILE A 953 22.84 26.87 2.40
C ILE A 953 24.08 27.43 3.12
N SER A 954 23.92 27.86 4.38
CA SER A 954 25.03 28.28 5.23
C SER A 954 26.05 27.18 5.43
N LEU A 955 25.60 25.97 5.78
CA LEU A 955 26.45 24.80 5.98
C LEU A 955 27.32 24.50 4.75
N ILE A 956 26.70 24.28 3.59
CA ILE A 956 27.42 23.89 2.36
C ILE A 956 28.38 24.99 1.88
N SER A 957 28.14 26.25 2.25
CA SER A 957 29.00 27.39 1.90
C SER A 957 30.14 27.65 2.88
N ASN A 958 30.22 26.91 4.00
CA ASN A 958 31.19 27.13 5.09
C ASN A 958 31.91 25.84 5.55
N ILE A 959 31.95 24.80 4.70
CA ILE A 959 32.70 23.55 4.94
C ILE A 959 33.64 23.23 3.77
N ASP A 960 34.60 22.33 3.97
CA ASP A 960 35.40 21.78 2.88
C ASP A 960 34.58 20.75 2.09
N LEU A 961 34.32 21.05 0.82
CA LEU A 961 33.50 20.22 -0.06
C LEU A 961 34.21 18.96 -0.56
N ARG A 962 35.55 18.92 -0.53
CA ARG A 962 36.35 17.81 -1.10
C ARG A 962 36.06 16.48 -0.39
N ASP A 963 35.86 16.54 0.92
CA ASP A 963 35.52 15.42 1.77
C ASP A 963 34.04 15.49 2.23
N SER A 964 33.14 16.09 1.45
CA SER A 964 31.72 16.23 1.83
C SER A 964 30.82 15.08 1.38
N VAL A 965 31.13 14.42 0.27
CA VAL A 965 30.35 13.29 -0.25
C VAL A 965 30.34 12.12 0.75
N GLY A 966 29.19 11.45 0.88
CA GLY A 966 28.91 10.39 1.84
C GLY A 966 28.36 10.87 3.19
N LYS A 967 28.61 12.15 3.57
CA LYS A 967 28.22 12.69 4.88
C LYS A 967 26.72 12.88 5.05
N THR A 968 26.28 12.77 6.30
CA THR A 968 24.87 12.85 6.70
C THR A 968 24.59 14.15 7.46
N ILE A 969 23.65 14.95 6.95
CA ILE A 969 23.19 16.21 7.54
C ILE A 969 21.86 15.96 8.24
N GLY A 970 21.81 16.08 9.57
CA GLY A 970 20.56 16.11 10.32
C GLY A 970 19.87 17.47 10.20
N MET A 971 18.55 17.46 9.99
CA MET A 971 17.74 18.61 9.62
C MET A 971 16.52 18.70 10.56
N PHE A 972 16.55 19.61 11.53
CA PHE A 972 15.41 19.83 12.43
C PHE A 972 14.51 20.98 11.95
N SER A 973 13.31 20.64 11.49
CA SER A 973 12.25 21.60 11.16
C SER A 973 11.24 21.73 12.29
N TYR A 974 10.87 22.97 12.60
CA TYR A 974 9.86 23.32 13.60
C TYR A 974 8.96 24.43 13.04
N GLY A 975 7.67 24.33 13.29
CA GLY A 975 6.70 25.41 13.14
C GLY A 975 5.71 25.37 14.30
N SER A 976 5.39 26.53 14.86
CA SER A 976 4.47 26.69 15.99
C SER A 976 3.04 26.19 15.70
N GLY A 977 2.28 25.91 16.75
CA GLY A 977 0.92 25.34 16.68
C GLY A 977 0.69 23.88 17.15
N ILE A 978 1.59 22.90 17.12
CA ILE A 978 2.94 22.80 16.52
C ILE A 978 3.03 21.63 15.52
N ALA A 979 3.94 21.75 14.55
CA ALA A 979 4.39 20.68 13.67
C ALA A 979 5.92 20.68 13.56
N SER A 980 6.55 19.51 13.63
CA SER A 980 8.01 19.39 13.60
C SER A 980 8.48 18.04 13.04
N THR A 981 9.70 18.01 12.50
CA THR A 981 10.37 16.77 12.07
C THR A 981 11.88 16.95 12.12
N LEU A 982 12.58 15.98 12.71
CA LEU A 982 13.99 15.72 12.50
C LEU A 982 14.13 14.70 11.36
N TYR A 983 14.73 15.09 10.25
CA TYR A 983 15.04 14.20 9.12
C TYR A 983 16.54 14.28 8.79
N ALA A 984 17.02 13.44 7.88
CA ALA A 984 18.38 13.56 7.36
C ALA A 984 18.41 13.78 5.84
N LEU A 985 19.49 14.43 5.39
CA LEU A 985 19.91 14.49 4.00
C LEU A 985 21.32 13.87 3.89
N ARG A 986 21.60 13.12 2.82
CA ARG A 986 22.94 12.62 2.50
C ARG A 986 23.54 13.39 1.33
N ILE A 987 24.80 13.79 1.46
CA ILE A 987 25.56 14.40 0.36
C ILE A 987 26.02 13.28 -0.58
N THR A 988 25.52 13.26 -1.81
CA THR A 988 25.76 12.18 -2.80
C THR A 988 26.72 12.59 -3.93
N GLY A 989 26.87 13.89 -4.19
CA GLY A 989 27.67 14.43 -5.28
C GLY A 989 28.28 15.80 -4.96
N ASP A 990 29.01 16.37 -5.93
CA ASP A 990 29.71 17.64 -5.75
C ASP A 990 28.74 18.83 -5.62
N LEU A 991 28.90 19.59 -4.53
CA LEU A 991 28.11 20.79 -4.23
C LEU A 991 28.75 22.08 -4.76
N GLY A 992 29.96 22.01 -5.33
CA GLY A 992 30.75 23.18 -5.73
C GLY A 992 30.03 24.12 -6.68
N GLU A 993 29.37 23.60 -7.72
CA GLU A 993 28.57 24.42 -8.65
C GLU A 993 27.36 25.05 -7.95
N MET A 994 26.69 24.33 -7.04
CA MET A 994 25.55 24.83 -6.28
C MET A 994 25.96 26.01 -5.40
N VAL A 995 27.05 25.86 -4.62
CA VAL A 995 27.60 26.91 -3.76
C VAL A 995 28.05 28.12 -4.58
N GLN A 996 28.75 27.90 -5.71
CA GLN A 996 29.20 28.96 -6.60
C GLN A 996 28.03 29.74 -7.23
N LYS A 997 26.95 29.06 -7.63
CA LYS A 997 25.75 29.69 -8.18
C LYS A 997 24.96 30.47 -7.13
N ILE A 998 24.94 30.01 -5.88
CA ILE A 998 24.23 30.68 -4.79
C ILE A 998 24.95 31.96 -4.35
N ASP A 999 26.27 31.91 -4.17
CA ASP A 999 27.16 33.03 -3.78
C ASP A 999 26.69 33.79 -2.50
N ILE A 1000 26.22 33.03 -1.49
CA ILE A 1000 25.47 33.56 -0.34
C ILE A 1000 26.22 34.65 0.45
N MET A 1001 27.46 34.39 0.87
CA MET A 1001 28.18 35.29 1.79
C MET A 1001 28.45 36.65 1.15
N LYS A 1002 28.89 36.67 -0.10
CA LYS A 1002 29.14 37.89 -0.88
C LYS A 1002 27.85 38.65 -1.21
N ARG A 1003 26.72 37.95 -1.43
CA ARG A 1003 25.41 38.60 -1.57
C ARG A 1003 24.93 39.23 -0.25
N LEU A 1004 25.29 38.64 0.90
CA LEU A 1004 25.02 39.23 2.21
C LEU A 1004 25.88 40.47 2.50
N GLU A 1005 27.07 40.58 1.91
CA GLU A 1005 27.95 41.76 1.96
C GLU A 1005 27.48 42.90 1.04
N GLN A 1006 26.67 42.61 0.01
CA GLN A 1006 26.20 43.59 -0.99
C GLN A 1006 24.96 44.39 -0.58
N ARG A 1007 24.32 44.07 0.56
CA ARG A 1007 23.11 44.75 1.05
C ARG A 1007 23.43 46.11 1.67
N GLU A 1008 22.47 47.03 1.60
CA GLU A 1008 22.51 48.25 2.39
C GLU A 1008 22.32 47.92 3.88
N ILE A 1009 23.22 48.43 4.73
CA ILE A 1009 23.05 48.43 6.19
C ILE A 1009 22.29 49.71 6.56
N CYS A 1010 20.99 49.56 6.84
CA CYS A 1010 20.08 50.65 7.13
C CYS A 1010 20.05 51.01 8.62
N THR A 1011 19.66 52.24 8.94
CA THR A 1011 19.42 52.68 10.33
C THR A 1011 18.10 52.13 10.87
N PRO A 1012 17.91 52.10 12.21
CA PRO A 1012 16.63 51.76 12.83
C PRO A 1012 15.46 52.59 12.30
N GLU A 1013 15.67 53.86 11.98
CA GLU A 1013 14.64 54.79 11.51
C GLU A 1013 14.16 54.43 10.08
N GLN A 1014 15.06 54.01 9.20
CA GLN A 1014 14.70 53.45 7.88
C GLN A 1014 13.89 52.14 8.02
N TYR A 1015 14.22 51.31 9.01
CA TYR A 1015 13.46 50.09 9.32
C TYR A 1015 12.05 50.39 9.88
N GLU A 1016 11.91 51.40 10.76
CA GLU A 1016 10.60 51.87 11.23
C GLU A 1016 9.76 52.47 10.09
N GLU A 1017 10.38 53.18 9.14
CA GLU A 1017 9.71 53.68 7.94
C GLU A 1017 9.23 52.53 7.04
N ALA A 1018 10.09 51.54 6.76
CA ALA A 1018 9.72 50.35 5.98
C ALA A 1018 8.56 49.57 6.63
N CYS A 1019 8.59 49.40 7.96
CA CYS A 1019 7.48 48.85 8.74
C CYS A 1019 6.20 49.71 8.62
N SER A 1020 6.32 51.04 8.68
CA SER A 1020 5.19 51.98 8.53
C SER A 1020 4.57 51.95 7.14
N LEU A 1021 5.37 51.81 6.08
CA LEU A 1021 4.91 51.61 4.71
C LEU A 1021 4.16 50.29 4.57
N ARG A 1022 4.77 49.19 5.03
CA ARG A 1022 4.18 47.85 4.96
C ARG A 1022 2.84 47.74 5.71
N LEU A 1023 2.73 48.37 6.89
CA LEU A 1023 1.47 48.42 7.65
C LEU A 1023 0.36 49.24 6.96
N LYS A 1024 0.68 50.10 6.00
CA LYS A 1024 -0.32 50.76 5.12
C LYS A 1024 -0.69 49.89 3.92
N ALA A 1025 0.21 49.04 3.46
CA ALA A 1025 0.01 48.12 2.34
C ALA A 1025 -0.75 46.84 2.72
N TYR A 1026 -0.57 46.34 3.94
CA TYR A 1026 -1.13 45.06 4.36
C TYR A 1026 -2.67 45.07 4.39
N GLY A 1027 -3.29 44.22 3.56
CA GLY A 1027 -4.74 44.17 3.39
C GLY A 1027 -5.37 45.36 2.64
N ALA A 1028 -4.55 46.24 2.05
CA ALA A 1028 -5.02 47.40 1.30
C ALA A 1028 -5.45 47.05 -0.14
N LYS A 1029 -6.15 48.01 -0.77
CA LYS A 1029 -6.55 48.00 -2.18
C LYS A 1029 -6.56 49.43 -2.73
N GLY A 1030 -6.43 49.59 -4.05
CA GLY A 1030 -6.22 50.91 -4.65
C GLY A 1030 -4.91 51.54 -4.15
N TYR A 1031 -3.86 50.72 -4.03
CA TYR A 1031 -2.62 51.04 -3.33
C TYR A 1031 -1.40 50.85 -4.24
N GLU A 1032 -0.72 51.95 -4.53
CA GLU A 1032 0.59 51.96 -5.18
C GLU A 1032 1.69 52.06 -4.09
N PRO A 1033 2.57 51.06 -3.96
CA PRO A 1033 3.66 51.10 -2.99
C PRO A 1033 4.59 52.31 -3.20
N ALA A 1034 5.09 52.88 -2.11
CA ALA A 1034 5.90 54.09 -2.11
C ALA A 1034 7.40 53.85 -1.83
N GLY A 1035 7.77 52.66 -1.32
CA GLY A 1035 9.15 52.28 -1.03
C GLY A 1035 10.07 52.30 -2.25
N SER A 1036 11.36 52.54 -2.00
CA SER A 1036 12.39 52.53 -3.04
C SER A 1036 12.64 51.11 -3.57
N VAL A 1037 13.05 51.04 -4.83
CA VAL A 1037 13.50 49.84 -5.55
C VAL A 1037 14.97 49.95 -5.99
N GLU A 1038 15.66 51.02 -5.61
CA GLU A 1038 17.05 51.29 -6.02
C GLU A 1038 18.04 50.30 -5.40
N THR A 1039 17.72 49.82 -4.20
CA THR A 1039 18.50 48.89 -3.38
C THR A 1039 18.28 47.43 -3.76
N MET A 1040 17.32 47.16 -4.66
CA MET A 1040 17.03 45.83 -5.17
C MET A 1040 18.00 45.43 -6.27
N ALA A 1041 18.47 44.18 -6.23
CA ALA A 1041 19.35 43.64 -7.26
C ALA A 1041 18.61 43.50 -8.62
N PRO A 1042 19.30 43.68 -9.76
CA PRO A 1042 18.76 43.36 -11.08
C PRO A 1042 18.17 41.94 -11.17
N GLY A 1043 16.95 41.85 -11.73
CA GLY A 1043 16.14 40.63 -11.76
C GLY A 1043 15.20 40.44 -10.57
N THR A 1044 15.19 41.34 -9.57
CA THR A 1044 14.25 41.27 -8.44
C THR A 1044 12.83 41.61 -8.89
N TYR A 1045 11.86 40.74 -8.57
CA TYR A 1045 10.42 41.02 -8.73
C TYR A 1045 9.91 41.83 -7.53
N TYR A 1046 9.19 42.91 -7.81
CA TYR A 1046 8.62 43.80 -6.82
C TYR A 1046 7.15 44.12 -7.12
N LEU A 1047 6.39 44.44 -6.08
CA LEU A 1047 5.00 44.85 -6.14
C LEU A 1047 4.92 46.26 -6.77
N LYS A 1048 4.29 46.33 -7.94
CA LYS A 1048 4.07 47.56 -8.68
C LYS A 1048 2.81 48.29 -8.22
N ASN A 1049 1.70 47.56 -8.03
CA ASN A 1049 0.39 48.11 -7.70
C ASN A 1049 -0.55 47.03 -7.12
N VAL A 1050 -1.52 47.45 -6.30
CA VAL A 1050 -2.69 46.66 -5.88
C VAL A 1050 -3.96 47.42 -6.27
N ASP A 1051 -4.79 46.88 -7.15
CA ASP A 1051 -5.98 47.60 -7.65
C ASP A 1051 -7.17 47.60 -6.66
N ASP A 1052 -8.28 48.25 -7.05
CA ASP A 1052 -9.51 48.41 -6.25
C ASP A 1052 -10.25 47.09 -5.93
N VAL A 1053 -9.81 45.98 -6.54
CA VAL A 1053 -10.32 44.61 -6.32
C VAL A 1053 -9.20 43.66 -5.88
N TYR A 1054 -8.17 44.19 -5.21
CA TYR A 1054 -7.06 43.47 -4.57
C TYR A 1054 -6.11 42.73 -5.52
N ARG A 1055 -6.19 42.95 -6.85
CA ARG A 1055 -5.28 42.29 -7.80
C ARG A 1055 -3.91 42.93 -7.74
N ARG A 1056 -2.92 42.14 -7.31
CA ARG A 1056 -1.50 42.52 -7.26
C ARG A 1056 -0.88 42.43 -8.65
N SER A 1057 -0.14 43.47 -9.05
CA SER A 1057 0.67 43.51 -10.27
C SER A 1057 2.14 43.61 -9.89
N TYR A 1058 2.98 42.77 -10.48
CA TYR A 1058 4.43 42.75 -10.23
C TYR A 1058 5.21 43.33 -11.41
N ALA A 1059 6.43 43.80 -11.16
CA ALA A 1059 7.40 44.24 -12.16
C ALA A 1059 8.79 43.73 -11.78
N VAL A 1060 9.71 43.71 -12.75
CA VAL A 1060 11.10 43.25 -12.56
C VAL A 1060 12.04 44.46 -12.55
N LYS A 1061 12.92 44.51 -11.57
CA LYS A 1061 14.02 45.47 -11.49
C LYS A 1061 15.01 45.21 -12.63
N SER A 1062 15.14 46.17 -13.54
CA SER A 1062 16.21 46.26 -14.53
C SER A 1062 17.58 46.41 -13.88
#